data_AF-A0A957NLF2-F1
#
_entry.id   AF-A0A957NLF2-F1
#
_cell.length_a   1.000
_cell.length_b   1.000
_cell.length_c   1.000
_cell.angle_alpha   90.00
_cell.angle_beta   90.00
_cell.angle_gamma   90.00
#
_symmetry.space_group_name_H-M   'P 1'
#
loop_
_entity.id
_entity.type
_entity.pdbx_description
1 polymer ?
#
loop_
_entity_poly.entity_id
_entity_poly.type
_entity_poly.pdbx_seq_one_letter_code
_entity_poly.pdbx_strand_id
1 'polypeptide(L)'
;FADRYGDRIDYYQLWDEPNIAPHWGNRHIEPVEYARLLYMAGQAIRAADADAQIMTAALAPTADRGHTAIDEIYFLQRLYASAREFDTVSSDRFLTTLAPAIISTPAEARLFDAVAVEPFGFDYSVLDSRQRLELLNFQRVQLVRRAMVAAGDAETPLWAARFGWNTRPDSPWGVVSAADQARFAQQAVALAQSQWPWLDAMGWAIDQPDAPATDPIWGFALNDQLLDAFTQSPPIASTVEPLAVDALSPHRFWLHVGLLVFLWALIAWRTRAAWRHINVSAWVYKFPAHVIIWAILVWLYVAAVWPPLIGLCWLGFVWLAWRAPLNTLYVAAAALPFYFQHKELAIVDWRWQIPPAYMLLTALLPALIGDGGRRAFIKTRNAHSNDSPQRQIARRFWLRRSAIALFRLHPLDWLALAWLGINLASSSNVWHWPAYWQGLTEQALAPLLFYVAVRMWAADAAAQRRVAIWLFGGGLLAALWGWAGWLDGAGTLADGVRRLVGPHFSPNHTALYLERTLFLGIGLALGTQELRQNGWRQWAWRISCAVVMGALLLTFSRGALLIALPAGALLFFLYAPTRGRITFWAPQWQRRHWYAVTFVGALLIFFFWLIADRLTNSDSVMQRFESWRVVWRLWRDYPLLGVGPGGFFWRYPAYTLENGALDPNLRHPHNVWLEFAASWGVMGIGWLLALCWLLWRQLHRLELHADINAKSATSLRTLAICWLIVGMSAGLVAGLMHGQVDAFMALADLAGWNWLALAILATSSPRASDLHLRNVDNTACK
;
A
#
# COMPACT_ATOMS: atom_id res chain seq x y z
N PHE A 1 -33.35 1.72 29.74
CA PHE A 1 -33.56 0.25 29.74
C PHE A 1 -32.87 -0.34 30.97
N ALA A 2 -31.55 -0.14 31.12
CA ALA A 2 -30.79 -0.51 32.33
C ALA A 2 -31.48 -0.03 33.62
N ASP A 3 -31.83 1.25 33.75
CA ASP A 3 -32.58 1.78 34.92
C ASP A 3 -33.85 0.99 35.29
N ARG A 4 -34.47 0.33 34.31
CA ARG A 4 -35.73 -0.39 34.49
C ARG A 4 -35.53 -1.89 34.73
N TYR A 5 -34.45 -2.47 34.23
CA TYR A 5 -34.28 -3.93 34.15
C TYR A 5 -32.94 -4.44 34.70
N GLY A 6 -32.04 -3.58 35.18
CA GLY A 6 -30.71 -3.97 35.67
C GLY A 6 -30.77 -5.00 36.80
N ASP A 7 -31.75 -4.90 37.70
CA ASP A 7 -31.95 -5.90 38.78
C ASP A 7 -32.39 -7.30 38.26
N ARG A 8 -32.61 -7.48 36.95
CA ARG A 8 -33.12 -8.71 36.33
C ARG A 8 -32.28 -9.22 35.17
N ILE A 9 -31.32 -8.44 34.66
CA ILE A 9 -30.56 -8.72 33.45
C ILE A 9 -29.09 -8.41 33.73
N ASP A 10 -28.25 -9.43 33.67
CA ASP A 10 -26.81 -9.28 33.88
C ASP A 10 -26.05 -8.94 32.58
N TYR A 11 -26.58 -9.37 31.43
CA TYR A 11 -25.89 -9.30 30.14
C TYR A 11 -26.63 -8.46 29.10
N TYR A 12 -25.91 -7.54 28.47
CA TYR A 12 -26.44 -6.60 27.48
C TYR A 12 -25.73 -6.78 26.13
N GLN A 13 -26.37 -7.48 25.19
CA GLN A 13 -25.92 -7.49 23.79
C GLN A 13 -26.26 -6.16 23.12
N LEU A 14 -25.24 -5.45 22.66
CA LEU A 14 -25.41 -4.18 21.98
C LEU A 14 -25.40 -4.37 20.46
N TRP A 15 -26.60 -4.33 19.89
CA TRP A 15 -26.93 -4.49 18.47
C TRP A 15 -27.01 -5.95 18.00
N ASP A 16 -27.44 -6.15 16.75
CA ASP A 16 -27.52 -7.45 16.08
C ASP A 16 -26.95 -7.33 14.66
N GLU A 17 -25.97 -8.16 14.32
CA GLU A 17 -25.36 -8.27 12.99
C GLU A 17 -25.01 -6.93 12.27
N PRO A 18 -24.30 -5.98 12.92
CA PRO A 18 -23.94 -4.69 12.30
C PRO A 18 -22.99 -4.83 11.10
N ASN A 19 -22.50 -6.05 10.82
CA ASN A 19 -21.61 -6.37 9.73
C ASN A 19 -22.32 -6.66 8.39
N ILE A 20 -23.66 -6.56 8.33
CA ILE A 20 -24.45 -6.62 7.09
C ILE A 20 -25.44 -5.45 6.96
N ALA A 21 -25.66 -4.98 5.73
CA ALA A 21 -26.32 -3.70 5.49
C ALA A 21 -27.77 -3.68 5.99
N PRO A 22 -28.59 -4.74 5.78
CA PRO A 22 -29.98 -4.75 6.27
C PRO A 22 -30.09 -4.49 7.77
N HIS A 23 -29.12 -4.95 8.57
CA HIS A 23 -29.12 -4.82 10.03
C HIS A 23 -28.33 -3.60 10.52
N TRP A 24 -27.76 -2.83 9.59
CA TRP A 24 -27.08 -1.56 9.87
C TRP A 24 -27.77 -0.38 9.17
N GLY A 25 -29.10 -0.34 9.21
CA GLY A 25 -29.88 0.76 8.63
C GLY A 25 -29.79 0.85 7.09
N ASN A 26 -29.52 -0.29 6.43
CA ASN A 26 -29.30 -0.39 4.98
C ASN A 26 -28.20 0.53 4.44
N ARG A 27 -27.17 0.79 5.27
CA ARG A 27 -26.02 1.67 4.95
C ARG A 27 -24.74 0.87 4.74
N HIS A 28 -23.67 1.55 4.36
CA HIS A 28 -22.34 0.92 4.29
C HIS A 28 -21.87 0.49 5.68
N ILE A 29 -21.27 -0.69 5.74
CA ILE A 29 -20.76 -1.26 7.00
C ILE A 29 -19.58 -0.46 7.49
N GLU A 30 -19.62 -0.09 8.78
CA GLU A 30 -18.53 0.67 9.39
C GLU A 30 -18.23 0.15 10.82
N PRO A 31 -17.20 -0.70 11.00
CA PRO A 31 -16.91 -1.30 12.30
C PRO A 31 -16.44 -0.32 13.38
N VAL A 32 -15.80 0.79 13.00
CA VAL A 32 -15.34 1.82 13.97
C VAL A 32 -16.52 2.68 14.42
N GLU A 33 -17.51 2.92 13.57
CA GLU A 33 -18.77 3.52 14.02
C GLU A 33 -19.54 2.59 14.97
N TYR A 34 -19.55 1.28 14.71
CA TYR A 34 -20.09 0.31 15.66
C TYR A 34 -19.33 0.34 17.00
N ALA A 35 -18.00 0.42 16.98
CA ALA A 35 -17.20 0.57 18.19
C ALA A 35 -17.56 1.83 18.99
N ARG A 36 -17.84 2.95 18.31
CA ARG A 36 -18.31 4.18 18.95
C ARG A 36 -19.69 4.00 19.58
N LEU A 37 -20.62 3.33 18.89
CA LEU A 37 -21.93 2.99 19.45
C LEU A 37 -21.78 2.13 20.70
N LEU A 38 -20.95 1.09 20.61
CA LEU A 38 -20.65 0.16 21.71
C LEU A 38 -20.06 0.91 22.91
N TYR A 39 -19.10 1.81 22.68
CA TYR A 39 -18.52 2.66 23.71
C TYR A 39 -19.56 3.56 24.40
N MET A 40 -20.33 4.32 23.62
CA MET A 40 -21.31 5.27 24.18
C MET A 40 -22.44 4.55 24.93
N ALA A 41 -22.97 3.46 24.37
CA ALA A 41 -24.04 2.70 24.98
C ALA A 41 -23.56 1.92 26.21
N GLY A 42 -22.37 1.30 26.17
CA GLY A 42 -21.78 0.60 27.30
C GLY A 42 -21.56 1.53 28.49
N GLN A 43 -21.02 2.74 28.26
CA GLN A 43 -20.86 3.74 29.32
C GLN A 43 -22.20 4.19 29.91
N ALA A 44 -23.21 4.41 29.07
CA ALA A 44 -24.54 4.80 29.54
C ALA A 44 -25.24 3.68 30.34
N ILE A 45 -25.06 2.42 29.95
CA ILE A 45 -25.59 1.26 30.68
C ILE A 45 -24.89 1.12 32.02
N ARG A 46 -23.55 1.15 32.05
CA ARG A 46 -22.77 1.00 33.29
C ARG A 46 -23.01 2.15 34.29
N ALA A 47 -23.40 3.33 33.80
CA ALA A 47 -23.80 4.43 34.67
C ALA A 47 -25.13 4.18 35.40
N ALA A 48 -26.01 3.36 34.84
CA ALA A 48 -27.30 2.98 35.40
C ALA A 48 -27.26 1.63 36.15
N ASP A 49 -26.38 0.73 35.72
CA ASP A 49 -26.23 -0.64 36.21
C ASP A 49 -24.72 -0.97 36.25
N ALA A 50 -24.11 -0.83 37.42
CA ALA A 50 -22.66 -0.91 37.57
C ALA A 50 -22.08 -2.31 37.30
N ASP A 51 -22.90 -3.36 37.46
CA ASP A 51 -22.48 -4.77 37.32
C ASP A 51 -22.75 -5.31 35.89
N ALA A 52 -23.40 -4.51 35.04
CA ALA A 52 -23.74 -4.84 33.67
C ALA A 52 -22.55 -5.39 32.86
N GLN A 53 -22.74 -6.58 32.31
CA GLN A 53 -21.83 -7.20 31.36
C GLN A 53 -22.22 -6.80 29.93
N ILE A 54 -21.33 -6.10 29.24
CA ILE A 54 -21.56 -5.59 27.89
C ILE A 54 -21.02 -6.57 26.86
N MET A 55 -21.88 -7.06 25.98
CA MET A 55 -21.49 -7.96 24.89
C MET A 55 -21.47 -7.20 23.55
N THR A 56 -20.53 -7.56 22.67
CA THR A 56 -20.60 -7.12 21.28
C THR A 56 -21.86 -7.67 20.61
N ALA A 57 -22.23 -7.12 19.46
CA ALA A 57 -23.24 -7.68 18.60
C ALA A 57 -22.77 -9.05 18.10
N ALA A 58 -23.72 -9.97 17.96
CA ALA A 58 -23.48 -11.22 17.27
C ALA A 58 -23.28 -10.91 15.77
N LEU A 59 -22.11 -11.24 15.23
CA LEU A 59 -21.78 -10.94 13.83
C LEU A 59 -22.38 -12.01 12.90
N ALA A 60 -23.03 -11.57 11.82
CA ALA A 60 -23.57 -12.46 10.79
C ALA A 60 -22.43 -13.24 10.13
N PRO A 61 -22.54 -14.56 9.97
CA PRO A 61 -21.53 -15.35 9.27
C PRO A 61 -21.50 -15.00 7.78
N THR A 62 -20.40 -14.42 7.30
CA THR A 62 -20.26 -14.03 5.90
C THR A 62 -18.81 -14.14 5.43
N ALA A 63 -18.65 -14.40 4.13
CA ALA A 63 -17.35 -14.41 3.45
C ALA A 63 -17.06 -13.09 2.71
N ASP A 64 -18.03 -12.15 2.67
CA ASP A 64 -17.92 -10.90 1.92
C ASP A 64 -17.01 -9.88 2.63
N ARG A 65 -16.34 -9.03 1.85
CA ARG A 65 -15.55 -7.87 2.30
C ARG A 65 -15.95 -6.60 1.56
N GLY A 66 -17.15 -6.58 1.01
CA GLY A 66 -17.74 -5.47 0.29
C GLY A 66 -18.26 -4.38 1.23
N HIS A 67 -18.89 -3.37 0.63
CA HIS A 67 -19.44 -2.24 1.39
C HIS A 67 -20.77 -2.56 2.08
N THR A 68 -21.43 -3.66 1.71
CA THR A 68 -22.75 -4.07 2.23
C THR A 68 -22.69 -5.29 3.15
N ALA A 69 -21.56 -5.98 3.21
CA ALA A 69 -21.32 -7.10 4.11
C ALA A 69 -19.81 -7.26 4.35
N ILE A 70 -19.42 -7.52 5.60
CA ILE A 70 -18.03 -7.70 6.02
C ILE A 70 -17.91 -8.95 6.90
N ASP A 71 -16.92 -9.81 6.61
CA ASP A 71 -16.64 -11.00 7.39
C ASP A 71 -16.30 -10.69 8.85
N GLU A 72 -16.66 -11.63 9.74
CA GLU A 72 -16.57 -11.45 11.19
C GLU A 72 -15.14 -11.11 11.62
N ILE A 73 -14.14 -11.73 10.96
CA ILE A 73 -12.73 -11.56 11.28
C ILE A 73 -12.30 -10.12 10.96
N TYR A 74 -12.56 -9.61 9.76
CA TYR A 74 -12.17 -8.24 9.40
C TYR A 74 -12.94 -7.19 10.22
N PHE A 75 -14.25 -7.41 10.44
CA PHE A 75 -15.05 -6.54 11.28
C PHE A 75 -14.48 -6.45 12.70
N LEU A 76 -14.17 -7.59 13.30
CA LEU A 76 -13.60 -7.66 14.65
C LEU A 76 -12.19 -7.07 14.72
N GLN A 77 -11.34 -7.29 13.72
CA GLN A 77 -10.02 -6.63 13.63
C GLN A 77 -10.17 -5.10 13.61
N ARG A 78 -11.15 -4.56 12.88
CA ARG A 78 -11.44 -3.12 12.84
C ARG A 78 -12.05 -2.61 14.15
N LEU A 79 -12.87 -3.42 14.84
CA LEU A 79 -13.35 -3.11 16.19
C LEU A 79 -12.16 -2.97 17.15
N TYR A 80 -11.25 -3.95 17.21
CA TYR A 80 -10.04 -3.86 18.03
C TYR A 80 -9.10 -2.71 17.63
N ALA A 81 -9.07 -2.33 16.35
CA ALA A 81 -8.32 -1.16 15.86
C ALA A 81 -8.71 0.13 16.56
N SER A 82 -9.96 0.21 16.98
CA SER A 82 -10.50 1.36 17.67
C SER A 82 -10.42 1.24 19.20
N ALA A 83 -10.42 0.03 19.76
CA ALA A 83 -10.56 -0.20 21.19
C ALA A 83 -9.24 -0.07 22.00
N ARG A 84 -8.08 -0.33 21.38
CA ARG A 84 -6.87 -0.74 22.10
C ARG A 84 -6.00 0.38 22.69
N GLU A 85 -6.62 1.42 23.25
CA GLU A 85 -5.90 2.44 24.03
C GLU A 85 -6.66 3.01 25.24
N PHE A 86 -7.80 2.42 25.60
CA PHE A 86 -8.45 2.71 26.89
C PHE A 86 -7.64 2.20 28.12
N ASP A 87 -6.54 1.48 27.89
CA ASP A 87 -5.81 0.75 28.94
C ASP A 87 -4.37 1.23 29.19
N THR A 88 -3.78 2.12 28.39
CA THR A 88 -2.33 2.43 28.55
C THR A 88 -1.89 3.89 28.41
N VAL A 89 -2.79 4.86 28.19
CA VAL A 89 -2.38 6.28 28.12
C VAL A 89 -3.38 7.21 28.80
N SER A 90 -3.50 7.15 30.12
CA SER A 90 -4.08 8.26 30.89
C SER A 90 -3.66 8.38 32.37
N SER A 91 -2.66 7.64 32.85
CA SER A 91 -2.31 7.68 34.29
C SER A 91 -1.20 8.64 34.71
N ASP A 92 -0.45 9.33 33.82
CA ASP A 92 0.68 10.13 34.34
C ASP A 92 1.02 11.48 33.68
N ARG A 93 0.26 11.98 32.69
CA ARG A 93 0.62 13.28 32.06
C ARG A 93 -0.51 14.25 31.68
N PHE A 94 -1.77 13.90 31.89
CA PHE A 94 -2.90 14.80 31.60
C PHE A 94 -3.74 15.17 32.82
N LEU A 95 -3.44 14.61 34.01
CA LEU A 95 -4.22 14.80 35.24
C LEU A 95 -3.71 15.91 36.17
N THR A 96 -2.72 16.72 35.79
CA THR A 96 -2.16 17.76 36.68
C THR A 96 -2.73 19.17 36.50
N THR A 97 -3.72 19.40 35.63
CA THR A 97 -4.16 20.79 35.36
C THR A 97 -5.64 21.10 35.50
N LEU A 98 -6.55 20.14 35.73
CA LEU A 98 -7.96 20.47 36.05
C LEU A 98 -8.59 19.46 37.03
N ALA A 99 -8.98 19.98 38.21
CA ALA A 99 -9.90 19.45 39.23
C ALA A 99 -9.54 18.18 40.05
N PRO A 100 -9.21 18.31 41.35
CA PRO A 100 -8.98 17.18 42.26
C PRO A 100 -10.23 16.85 43.10
N ALA A 101 -11.34 16.39 42.49
CA ALA A 101 -12.55 16.07 43.28
C ALA A 101 -13.40 14.89 42.79
N ILE A 102 -13.04 14.19 41.72
CA ILE A 102 -13.74 13.00 41.25
C ILE A 102 -12.66 12.04 40.75
N ILE A 103 -12.77 10.75 41.07
CA ILE A 103 -11.96 9.59 40.62
C ILE A 103 -11.40 8.81 41.83
N SER A 104 -12.28 8.04 42.45
CA SER A 104 -11.99 6.65 42.75
C SER A 104 -12.42 5.83 41.52
N THR A 105 -11.51 5.55 40.59
CA THR A 105 -11.81 4.70 39.41
C THR A 105 -11.61 3.23 39.77
N PRO A 106 -12.65 2.39 39.74
CA PRO A 106 -12.48 0.93 39.67
C PRO A 106 -12.09 0.53 38.23
N ALA A 107 -11.58 -0.69 38.06
CA ALA A 107 -11.39 -1.46 36.83
C ALA A 107 -11.45 -0.68 35.49
N GLU A 108 -10.27 -0.50 34.90
CA GLU A 108 -9.97 -0.08 33.52
C GLU A 108 -11.11 -0.37 32.51
N ALA A 109 -11.56 0.67 31.80
CA ALA A 109 -12.77 0.66 30.97
C ALA A 109 -12.63 -0.22 29.70
N ARG A 110 -12.91 -1.52 29.82
CA ARG A 110 -13.07 -2.44 28.69
C ARG A 110 -14.26 -2.02 27.82
N LEU A 111 -14.08 -2.06 26.50
CA LEU A 111 -15.14 -1.71 25.53
C LEU A 111 -16.31 -2.71 25.56
N PHE A 112 -16.03 -3.97 25.91
CA PHE A 112 -16.97 -5.08 26.06
C PHE A 112 -16.36 -6.15 26.99
N ASP A 113 -17.20 -6.99 27.59
CA ASP A 113 -16.83 -8.09 28.49
C ASP A 113 -16.94 -9.46 27.81
N ALA A 114 -17.67 -9.58 26.71
CA ALA A 114 -17.71 -10.79 25.88
C ALA A 114 -17.90 -10.46 24.39
N VAL A 115 -17.37 -11.31 23.52
CA VAL A 115 -17.60 -11.23 22.07
C VAL A 115 -18.72 -12.19 21.68
N ALA A 116 -19.79 -11.67 21.09
CA ALA A 116 -20.88 -12.49 20.59
C ALA A 116 -20.59 -12.98 19.15
N VAL A 117 -20.93 -14.24 18.87
CA VAL A 117 -20.75 -14.90 17.58
C VAL A 117 -21.94 -15.77 17.23
N GLU A 118 -22.07 -16.10 15.94
CA GLU A 118 -23.13 -16.97 15.44
C GLU A 118 -22.58 -18.18 14.69
N PRO A 119 -22.03 -19.19 15.38
CA PRO A 119 -21.45 -20.35 14.72
C PRO A 119 -22.54 -21.25 14.15
N PHE A 120 -23.14 -20.88 13.02
CA PHE A 120 -24.01 -21.77 12.26
C PHE A 120 -23.18 -22.84 11.54
N GLY A 121 -23.70 -24.06 11.53
CA GLY A 121 -23.01 -25.19 10.91
C GLY A 121 -23.14 -25.28 9.40
N PHE A 122 -24.10 -24.55 8.82
CA PHE A 122 -24.48 -24.63 7.42
C PHE A 122 -24.73 -26.09 6.97
N ASP A 123 -24.22 -26.49 5.79
CA ASP A 123 -24.33 -27.85 5.27
C ASP A 123 -23.31 -28.83 5.88
N TYR A 124 -22.49 -28.38 6.83
CA TYR A 124 -21.31 -29.11 7.28
C TYR A 124 -21.49 -29.73 8.66
N SER A 125 -20.89 -30.90 8.84
CA SER A 125 -20.82 -31.54 10.16
C SER A 125 -20.02 -30.71 11.15
N VAL A 126 -20.31 -30.86 12.44
CA VAL A 126 -19.54 -30.30 13.56
C VAL A 126 -18.03 -30.57 13.45
N LEU A 127 -17.65 -31.74 12.91
CA LEU A 127 -16.26 -32.19 12.82
C LEU A 127 -15.51 -31.69 11.57
N ASP A 128 -16.13 -30.86 10.74
CA ASP A 128 -15.46 -30.29 9.58
C ASP A 128 -14.41 -29.24 10.00
N SER A 129 -13.19 -29.70 10.23
CA SER A 129 -12.07 -28.90 10.71
C SER A 129 -11.54 -27.86 9.70
N ARG A 130 -12.11 -27.74 8.50
CA ARG A 130 -11.67 -26.75 7.52
C ARG A 130 -11.98 -25.35 8.02
N GLN A 131 -10.95 -24.55 8.21
CA GLN A 131 -11.06 -23.15 8.63
C GLN A 131 -10.55 -22.26 7.49
N ARG A 132 -11.49 -21.69 6.73
CA ARG A 132 -11.20 -20.81 5.59
C ARG A 132 -12.16 -19.63 5.62
N LEU A 133 -11.67 -18.44 5.24
CA LEU A 133 -12.49 -17.23 5.20
C LEU A 133 -13.73 -17.37 4.30
N GLU A 134 -13.67 -18.19 3.25
CA GLU A 134 -14.78 -18.39 2.31
C GLU A 134 -15.71 -19.56 2.67
N LEU A 135 -15.35 -20.35 3.69
CA LEU A 135 -16.16 -21.48 4.15
C LEU A 135 -16.93 -21.06 5.41
N LEU A 136 -18.26 -21.19 5.36
CA LEU A 136 -19.13 -20.98 6.51
C LEU A 136 -19.46 -22.36 7.11
N ASN A 137 -19.00 -22.60 8.33
CA ASN A 137 -19.25 -23.82 9.09
C ASN A 137 -19.10 -23.54 10.59
N PHE A 138 -19.50 -24.50 11.43
CA PHE A 138 -19.46 -24.37 12.90
C PHE A 138 -18.03 -24.08 13.42
N GLN A 139 -17.02 -24.74 12.83
CA GLN A 139 -15.61 -24.65 13.22
C GLN A 139 -14.96 -23.30 12.87
N ARG A 140 -15.62 -22.46 12.06
CA ARG A 140 -15.19 -21.12 11.69
C ARG A 140 -15.01 -20.20 12.89
N VAL A 141 -15.73 -20.42 13.99
CA VAL A 141 -15.59 -19.62 15.23
C VAL A 141 -14.15 -19.57 15.75
N GLN A 142 -13.33 -20.59 15.46
CA GLN A 142 -11.91 -20.57 15.81
C GLN A 142 -11.12 -19.48 15.07
N LEU A 143 -11.55 -19.06 13.87
CA LEU A 143 -10.96 -17.91 13.18
C LEU A 143 -11.26 -16.60 13.90
N VAL A 144 -12.47 -16.45 14.48
CA VAL A 144 -12.82 -15.31 15.34
C VAL A 144 -11.92 -15.31 16.58
N ARG A 145 -11.78 -16.47 17.24
CA ARG A 145 -10.88 -16.62 18.39
C ARG A 145 -9.43 -16.28 18.05
N ARG A 146 -8.92 -16.73 16.88
CA ARG A 146 -7.59 -16.36 16.39
C ARG A 146 -7.45 -14.85 16.19
N ALA A 147 -8.48 -14.19 15.66
CA ALA A 147 -8.47 -12.75 15.46
C ALA A 147 -8.40 -11.99 16.80
N MET A 148 -9.14 -12.44 17.82
CA MET A 148 -9.06 -11.89 19.19
C MET A 148 -7.66 -12.06 19.77
N VAL A 149 -7.14 -13.29 19.76
CA VAL A 149 -5.81 -13.60 20.29
C VAL A 149 -4.71 -12.81 19.54
N ALA A 150 -4.82 -12.68 18.22
CA ALA A 150 -3.90 -11.87 17.42
C ALA A 150 -4.00 -10.37 17.73
N ALA A 151 -5.18 -9.88 18.14
CA ALA A 151 -5.35 -8.52 18.64
C ALA A 151 -4.81 -8.33 20.07
N GLY A 152 -4.36 -9.41 20.72
CA GLY A 152 -3.88 -9.42 22.10
C GLY A 152 -4.99 -9.63 23.14
N ASP A 153 -6.16 -10.09 22.71
CA ASP A 153 -7.28 -10.41 23.58
C ASP A 153 -7.50 -11.94 23.62
N ALA A 154 -6.83 -12.60 24.56
CA ALA A 154 -7.03 -14.01 24.83
C ALA A 154 -7.96 -14.25 26.02
N GLU A 155 -8.26 -13.25 26.83
CA GLU A 155 -8.98 -13.43 28.10
C GLU A 155 -10.48 -13.20 27.93
N THR A 156 -10.90 -12.34 26.99
CA THR A 156 -12.33 -12.12 26.76
C THR A 156 -12.99 -13.40 26.21
N PRO A 157 -14.08 -13.87 26.84
CA PRO A 157 -14.81 -15.03 26.38
C PRO A 157 -15.63 -14.75 25.11
N LEU A 158 -15.88 -15.82 24.36
CA LEU A 158 -16.85 -15.84 23.28
C LEU A 158 -18.18 -16.37 23.78
N TRP A 159 -19.27 -15.84 23.23
CA TRP A 159 -20.63 -16.30 23.45
C TRP A 159 -21.25 -16.62 22.10
N ALA A 160 -21.65 -17.87 21.88
CA ALA A 160 -22.45 -18.22 20.72
C ALA A 160 -23.88 -17.76 20.98
N ALA A 161 -24.20 -16.52 20.61
CA ALA A 161 -25.54 -15.95 20.79
C ALA A 161 -26.60 -16.80 20.10
N ARG A 162 -26.26 -17.32 18.91
CA ARG A 162 -27.05 -18.26 18.13
C ARG A 162 -26.16 -19.31 17.49
N PHE A 163 -26.45 -20.59 17.68
CA PHE A 163 -25.85 -21.68 16.91
C PHE A 163 -26.91 -22.67 16.43
N GLY A 164 -26.62 -23.41 15.36
CA GLY A 164 -27.50 -24.48 14.91
C GLY A 164 -27.30 -24.90 13.46
N TRP A 165 -28.19 -25.79 13.03
CA TRP A 165 -28.33 -26.28 11.66
C TRP A 165 -29.79 -26.20 11.24
N ASN A 166 -30.04 -25.86 9.99
CA ASN A 166 -31.39 -25.71 9.47
C ASN A 166 -31.84 -26.98 8.74
N THR A 167 -33.11 -27.35 8.88
CA THR A 167 -33.70 -28.56 8.26
C THR A 167 -34.55 -28.28 7.02
N ARG A 168 -34.77 -27.01 6.67
CA ARG A 168 -35.66 -26.63 5.58
C ARG A 168 -34.94 -26.53 4.24
N PRO A 169 -35.50 -27.09 3.15
CA PRO A 169 -34.87 -27.09 1.82
C PRO A 169 -34.58 -25.71 1.21
N ASP A 170 -35.32 -24.68 1.62
CA ASP A 170 -35.23 -23.30 1.13
C ASP A 170 -34.31 -22.40 1.99
N SER A 171 -33.53 -23.01 2.89
CA SER A 171 -32.68 -22.31 3.85
C SER A 171 -31.44 -21.68 3.20
N PRO A 172 -31.16 -20.38 3.43
CA PRO A 172 -29.88 -19.76 3.09
C PRO A 172 -28.74 -20.20 4.01
N TRP A 173 -29.04 -20.87 5.13
CA TRP A 173 -28.06 -21.43 6.08
C TRP A 173 -27.76 -22.90 5.81
N GLY A 174 -27.90 -23.37 4.57
CA GLY A 174 -27.75 -24.78 4.24
C GLY A 174 -28.84 -25.66 4.84
N VAL A 175 -28.78 -26.97 4.56
CA VAL A 175 -29.83 -27.93 4.90
C VAL A 175 -29.25 -29.24 5.40
N VAL A 176 -29.73 -29.70 6.56
CA VAL A 176 -29.42 -31.04 7.11
C VAL A 176 -30.69 -31.83 7.41
N SER A 177 -30.56 -33.14 7.59
CA SER A 177 -31.68 -33.97 8.06
C SER A 177 -32.00 -33.67 9.53
N ALA A 178 -33.23 -33.87 9.98
CA ALA A 178 -33.59 -33.70 11.41
C ALA A 178 -32.76 -34.60 12.34
N ALA A 179 -32.43 -35.82 11.88
CA ALA A 179 -31.53 -36.72 12.62
C ALA A 179 -30.11 -36.15 12.74
N ASP A 180 -29.58 -35.57 11.66
CA ASP A 180 -28.28 -34.90 11.70
C ASP A 180 -28.32 -33.62 12.53
N GLN A 181 -29.40 -32.84 12.48
CA GLN A 181 -29.58 -31.63 13.29
C GLN A 181 -29.45 -31.95 14.79
N ALA A 182 -30.19 -32.95 15.28
CA ALA A 182 -30.13 -33.37 16.68
C ALA A 182 -28.74 -33.91 17.06
N ARG A 183 -28.15 -34.75 16.20
CA ARG A 183 -26.80 -35.31 16.42
C ARG A 183 -25.73 -34.21 16.42
N PHE A 184 -25.81 -33.25 15.52
CA PHE A 184 -24.88 -32.13 15.43
C PHE A 184 -25.05 -31.17 16.62
N ALA A 185 -26.26 -30.89 17.07
CA ALA A 185 -26.50 -30.08 18.26
C ALA A 185 -25.80 -30.66 19.50
N GLN A 186 -25.95 -31.97 19.75
CA GLN A 186 -25.27 -32.66 20.86
C GLN A 186 -23.74 -32.64 20.69
N GLN A 187 -23.25 -32.96 19.49
CA GLN A 187 -21.81 -32.96 19.20
C GLN A 187 -21.18 -31.57 19.34
N ALA A 188 -21.90 -30.52 18.96
CA ALA A 188 -21.45 -29.13 19.06
C ALA A 188 -21.24 -28.71 20.51
N VAL A 189 -22.21 -29.00 21.38
CA VAL A 189 -22.11 -28.74 22.83
C VAL A 189 -20.95 -29.54 23.41
N ALA A 190 -20.88 -30.84 23.17
CA ALA A 190 -19.79 -31.69 23.68
C ALA A 190 -18.40 -31.25 23.19
N LEU A 191 -18.30 -30.80 21.93
CA LEU A 191 -17.06 -30.27 21.36
C LEU A 191 -16.64 -28.96 22.05
N ALA A 192 -17.56 -27.99 22.15
CA ALA A 192 -17.26 -26.70 22.78
C ALA A 192 -16.82 -26.88 24.23
N GLN A 193 -17.58 -27.67 24.97
CA GLN A 193 -17.32 -28.04 26.36
C GLN A 193 -15.96 -28.72 26.58
N SER A 194 -15.54 -29.57 25.64
CA SER A 194 -14.26 -30.27 25.76
C SER A 194 -13.07 -29.49 25.20
N GLN A 195 -13.23 -28.74 24.11
CA GLN A 195 -12.09 -28.19 23.36
C GLN A 195 -12.02 -26.67 23.38
N TRP A 196 -13.11 -25.97 23.70
CA TRP A 196 -13.22 -24.51 23.60
C TRP A 196 -13.56 -23.89 24.95
N PRO A 197 -12.64 -23.93 25.94
CA PRO A 197 -12.86 -23.32 27.26
C PRO A 197 -12.98 -21.78 27.21
N TRP A 198 -12.83 -21.18 26.03
CA TRP A 198 -13.04 -19.77 25.76
C TRP A 198 -14.44 -19.45 25.24
N LEU A 199 -15.30 -20.47 25.02
CA LEU A 199 -16.70 -20.32 24.63
C LEU A 199 -17.58 -20.56 25.86
N ASP A 200 -17.94 -19.48 26.56
CA ASP A 200 -18.58 -19.55 27.88
C ASP A 200 -20.06 -19.89 27.81
N ALA A 201 -20.74 -19.47 26.75
CA ALA A 201 -22.17 -19.67 26.57
C ALA A 201 -22.52 -20.04 25.13
N MET A 202 -23.57 -20.85 24.98
CA MET A 202 -24.15 -21.23 23.70
C MET A 202 -25.67 -21.18 23.76
N GLY A 203 -26.27 -20.29 22.98
CA GLY A 203 -27.71 -20.18 22.75
C GLY A 203 -28.11 -20.86 21.45
N TRP A 204 -29.11 -21.73 21.50
CA TRP A 204 -29.68 -22.31 20.28
C TRP A 204 -30.34 -21.21 19.43
N ALA A 205 -30.31 -21.38 18.11
CA ALA A 205 -30.70 -20.38 17.13
C ALA A 205 -32.05 -19.71 17.40
N ILE A 206 -33.10 -20.49 17.66
CA ILE A 206 -34.42 -19.97 18.01
C ILE A 206 -35.28 -21.06 18.65
N ASP A 207 -36.08 -20.70 19.65
CA ASP A 207 -37.10 -21.59 20.21
C ASP A 207 -38.29 -21.70 19.24
N GLN A 208 -39.09 -20.63 19.15
CA GLN A 208 -40.21 -20.52 18.22
C GLN A 208 -40.11 -19.22 17.41
N PRO A 209 -40.05 -19.29 16.07
CA PRO A 209 -39.99 -18.08 15.25
C PRO A 209 -41.27 -17.25 15.24
N ASP A 210 -41.11 -15.93 15.35
CA ASP A 210 -42.15 -14.94 15.05
C ASP A 210 -42.18 -14.62 13.54
N ALA A 211 -42.42 -15.65 12.72
CA ALA A 211 -42.42 -15.56 11.26
C ALA A 211 -43.45 -16.51 10.65
N PRO A 212 -43.94 -16.27 9.41
CA PRO A 212 -44.84 -17.20 8.73
C PRO A 212 -44.24 -18.62 8.67
N ALA A 213 -45.06 -19.67 8.77
CA ALA A 213 -44.61 -21.07 8.74
C ALA A 213 -43.84 -21.48 7.47
N THR A 214 -43.93 -20.66 6.42
CA THR A 214 -43.18 -20.82 5.17
C THR A 214 -41.75 -20.29 5.26
N ASP A 215 -41.42 -19.49 6.27
CA ASP A 215 -40.11 -18.88 6.43
C ASP A 215 -39.04 -19.94 6.75
N PRO A 216 -37.87 -19.92 6.08
CA PRO A 216 -36.80 -20.86 6.33
C PRO A 216 -36.30 -20.88 7.78
N ILE A 217 -36.50 -19.81 8.57
CA ILE A 217 -36.12 -19.75 10.00
C ILE A 217 -36.76 -20.88 10.83
N TRP A 218 -37.94 -21.37 10.42
CA TRP A 218 -38.62 -22.50 11.07
C TRP A 218 -37.79 -23.79 11.06
N GLY A 219 -36.82 -23.92 10.17
CA GLY A 219 -35.92 -25.06 10.17
C GLY A 219 -34.97 -25.12 11.37
N PHE A 220 -34.86 -24.03 12.14
CA PHE A 220 -34.11 -23.97 13.40
C PHE A 220 -34.98 -24.15 14.65
N ALA A 221 -36.31 -24.13 14.54
CA ALA A 221 -37.20 -24.16 15.71
C ALA A 221 -36.92 -25.38 16.61
N LEU A 222 -36.96 -25.17 17.93
CA LEU A 222 -36.82 -26.27 18.89
C LEU A 222 -37.95 -27.29 18.68
N ASN A 223 -37.60 -28.55 18.83
CA ASN A 223 -38.52 -29.68 18.76
C ASN A 223 -38.12 -30.74 19.80
N ASP A 224 -39.00 -31.72 20.04
CA ASP A 224 -38.78 -32.75 21.05
C ASP A 224 -37.45 -33.51 20.84
N GLN A 225 -37.06 -33.74 19.59
CA GLN A 225 -35.81 -34.43 19.26
C GLN A 225 -34.56 -33.61 19.63
N LEU A 226 -34.60 -32.29 19.45
CA LEU A 226 -33.54 -31.38 19.89
C LEU A 226 -33.50 -31.27 21.41
N LEU A 227 -34.67 -31.19 22.06
CA LEU A 227 -34.76 -31.15 23.51
C LEU A 227 -34.19 -32.43 24.14
N ASP A 228 -34.51 -33.60 23.57
CA ASP A 228 -33.93 -34.88 23.96
C ASP A 228 -32.41 -34.90 23.75
N ALA A 229 -31.91 -34.35 22.64
CA ALA A 229 -30.47 -34.28 22.38
C ALA A 229 -29.72 -33.41 23.40
N PHE A 230 -30.29 -32.27 23.80
CA PHE A 230 -29.68 -31.40 24.81
C PHE A 230 -29.72 -32.01 26.21
N THR A 231 -30.81 -32.68 26.59
CA THR A 231 -30.94 -33.33 27.91
C THR A 231 -30.05 -34.57 28.06
N GLN A 232 -29.70 -35.25 26.96
CA GLN A 232 -28.80 -36.41 26.95
C GLN A 232 -27.31 -36.04 26.87
N SER A 233 -26.97 -34.75 26.80
CA SER A 233 -25.57 -34.30 26.79
C SER A 233 -24.96 -34.46 28.20
N PRO A 234 -23.91 -35.28 28.39
CA PRO A 234 -23.35 -35.51 29.71
C PRO A 234 -22.69 -34.23 30.29
N PRO A 235 -22.81 -33.95 31.59
CA PRO A 235 -22.05 -32.89 32.25
C PRO A 235 -20.54 -33.23 32.26
N ILE A 236 -19.68 -32.23 32.09
CA ILE A 236 -18.24 -32.41 31.80
C ILE A 236 -17.41 -32.76 33.04
N ALA A 237 -16.34 -33.53 32.80
CA ALA A 237 -15.19 -33.71 33.70
C ALA A 237 -14.24 -32.49 33.66
N SER A 238 -13.87 -31.97 34.82
CA SER A 238 -13.27 -30.64 35.07
C SER A 238 -11.84 -30.40 34.58
N THR A 239 -11.30 -31.16 33.62
CA THR A 239 -9.91 -30.96 33.13
C THR A 239 -9.79 -31.35 31.66
N VAL A 240 -9.93 -30.38 30.75
CA VAL A 240 -9.45 -30.56 29.39
C VAL A 240 -8.40 -29.48 29.10
N GLU A 241 -7.25 -29.89 28.60
CA GLU A 241 -6.23 -28.95 28.14
C GLU A 241 -6.77 -28.15 26.95
N PRO A 242 -6.74 -26.80 26.99
CA PRO A 242 -7.20 -25.98 25.89
C PRO A 242 -6.45 -26.31 24.60
N LEU A 243 -7.15 -26.38 23.47
CA LEU A 243 -6.49 -26.31 22.16
C LEU A 243 -5.78 -24.95 22.06
N ALA A 244 -4.45 -24.98 22.02
CA ALA A 244 -3.64 -23.78 21.87
C ALA A 244 -3.96 -23.12 20.52
N VAL A 245 -4.74 -22.03 20.57
CA VAL A 245 -4.98 -21.18 19.42
C VAL A 245 -3.76 -20.27 19.28
N ASP A 246 -2.74 -20.77 18.61
CA ASP A 246 -1.52 -20.01 18.41
C ASP A 246 -1.77 -18.74 17.60
N ALA A 247 -1.44 -17.59 18.18
CA ALA A 247 -1.34 -16.35 17.43
C ALA A 247 -0.32 -16.48 16.29
N LEU A 248 -0.46 -15.66 15.25
CA LEU A 248 0.67 -15.32 14.37
C LEU A 248 1.73 -14.59 15.20
N SER A 249 2.63 -15.36 15.83
CA SER A 249 3.75 -14.79 16.56
C SER A 249 4.75 -14.17 15.58
N PRO A 250 5.55 -13.17 16.00
CA PRO A 250 6.60 -12.60 15.17
C PRO A 250 7.52 -13.68 14.57
N HIS A 251 7.83 -14.72 15.36
CA HIS A 251 8.64 -15.86 14.91
C HIS A 251 7.98 -16.66 13.79
N ARG A 252 6.68 -16.96 13.90
CA ARG A 252 5.93 -17.64 12.84
C ARG A 252 5.86 -16.78 11.59
N PHE A 253 5.60 -15.49 11.74
CA PHE A 253 5.59 -14.56 10.61
C PHE A 253 6.93 -14.59 9.85
N TRP A 254 8.05 -14.40 10.55
CA TRP A 254 9.38 -14.44 9.93
C TRP A 254 9.75 -15.81 9.37
N LEU A 255 9.24 -16.90 9.94
CA LEU A 255 9.38 -18.24 9.37
C LEU A 255 8.70 -18.35 8.00
N HIS A 256 7.45 -17.86 7.87
CA HIS A 256 6.74 -17.86 6.59
C HIS A 256 7.45 -17.01 5.54
N VAL A 257 7.92 -15.82 5.94
CA VAL A 257 8.75 -14.96 5.07
C VAL A 257 10.02 -15.69 4.65
N GLY A 258 10.71 -16.34 5.58
CA GLY A 258 11.91 -17.15 5.32
C GLY A 258 11.64 -18.31 4.35
N LEU A 259 10.51 -19.01 4.51
CA LEU A 259 10.07 -20.09 3.61
C LEU A 259 9.76 -19.56 2.21
N LEU A 260 9.10 -18.40 2.09
CA LEU A 260 8.87 -17.74 0.81
C LEU A 260 10.21 -17.38 0.14
N VAL A 261 11.12 -16.75 0.87
CA VAL A 261 12.47 -16.41 0.36
C VAL A 261 13.24 -17.66 -0.05
N PHE A 262 13.16 -18.74 0.72
CA PHE A 262 13.77 -20.02 0.41
C PHE A 262 13.17 -20.64 -0.86
N LEU A 263 11.84 -20.66 -0.99
CA LEU A 263 11.15 -21.15 -2.18
C LEU A 263 11.57 -20.34 -3.42
N TRP A 264 11.68 -19.02 -3.29
CA TRP A 264 12.19 -18.14 -4.34
C TRP A 264 13.63 -18.46 -4.73
N ALA A 265 14.50 -18.68 -3.74
CA ALA A 265 15.88 -19.09 -3.98
C ALA A 265 15.97 -20.46 -4.68
N LEU A 266 15.09 -21.40 -4.28
CA LEU A 266 14.99 -22.73 -4.89
C LEU A 266 14.51 -22.65 -6.34
N ILE A 267 13.47 -21.86 -6.62
CA ILE A 267 13.00 -21.58 -7.98
C ILE A 267 14.13 -20.99 -8.80
N ALA A 268 14.80 -19.94 -8.31
CA ALA A 268 15.94 -19.32 -8.99
C ALA A 268 17.06 -20.34 -9.30
N TRP A 269 17.36 -21.23 -8.36
CA TRP A 269 18.36 -22.30 -8.54
C TRP A 269 17.92 -23.35 -9.57
N ARG A 270 16.66 -23.81 -9.53
CA ARG A 270 16.12 -24.79 -10.48
C ARG A 270 15.98 -24.23 -11.88
N THR A 271 15.51 -22.98 -12.03
CA THR A 271 15.47 -22.27 -13.32
C THR A 271 16.89 -22.17 -13.91
N ARG A 272 17.90 -21.88 -13.08
CA ARG A 272 19.31 -21.88 -13.50
C ARG A 272 19.79 -23.25 -13.97
N ALA A 273 19.41 -24.32 -13.27
CA ALA A 273 19.80 -25.70 -13.60
C ALA A 273 19.17 -26.18 -14.91
N ALA A 274 17.85 -26.05 -15.05
CA ALA A 274 17.10 -26.43 -16.26
C ALA A 274 17.66 -25.74 -17.51
N TRP A 275 18.08 -24.48 -17.38
CA TRP A 275 18.61 -23.71 -18.49
C TRP A 275 19.92 -24.24 -19.09
N ARG A 276 20.75 -24.97 -18.33
CA ARG A 276 21.98 -25.58 -18.89
C ARG A 276 21.67 -26.58 -20.00
N HIS A 277 20.44 -27.06 -20.07
CA HIS A 277 19.99 -28.09 -21.00
C HIS A 277 19.15 -27.54 -22.17
N ILE A 278 18.79 -26.25 -22.17
CA ILE A 278 17.96 -25.66 -23.23
C ILE A 278 18.85 -24.83 -24.16
N ASN A 279 19.01 -25.29 -25.41
CA ASN A 279 19.79 -24.59 -26.43
C ASN A 279 18.98 -23.45 -27.08
N VAL A 280 18.89 -22.31 -26.41
CA VAL A 280 18.06 -21.15 -26.85
C VAL A 280 18.81 -20.22 -27.82
N SER A 281 19.83 -20.72 -28.51
CA SER A 281 20.62 -19.93 -29.46
C SER A 281 19.82 -19.47 -30.69
N ALA A 282 18.63 -20.05 -30.94
CA ALA A 282 17.76 -19.70 -32.08
C ALA A 282 16.66 -18.65 -31.78
N TRP A 283 16.34 -18.34 -30.51
CA TRP A 283 15.21 -17.45 -30.16
C TRP A 283 15.65 -16.03 -29.81
N VAL A 284 16.60 -15.48 -30.56
CA VAL A 284 17.06 -14.10 -30.41
C VAL A 284 16.14 -13.18 -31.21
N TYR A 285 15.00 -12.83 -30.62
CA TYR A 285 14.05 -11.93 -31.25
C TYR A 285 14.67 -10.55 -31.52
N LYS A 286 14.66 -10.15 -32.80
CA LYS A 286 14.86 -8.75 -33.21
C LYS A 286 13.73 -7.89 -32.62
N PHE A 287 14.04 -6.65 -32.25
CA PHE A 287 13.03 -5.63 -31.92
C PHE A 287 12.04 -5.50 -33.10
N PRO A 288 10.70 -5.52 -32.92
CA PRO A 288 9.93 -5.29 -31.68
C PRO A 288 9.32 -6.54 -31.00
N ALA A 289 9.59 -7.76 -31.46
CA ALA A 289 8.84 -8.96 -31.02
C ALA A 289 8.88 -9.23 -29.50
N HIS A 290 9.96 -8.85 -28.79
CA HIS A 290 10.05 -9.06 -27.34
C HIS A 290 9.18 -8.10 -26.51
N VAL A 291 8.88 -6.89 -27.01
CA VAL A 291 7.96 -5.95 -26.32
C VAL A 291 6.54 -6.48 -26.37
N ILE A 292 6.15 -7.06 -27.51
CA ILE A 292 4.83 -7.66 -27.71
C ILE A 292 4.65 -8.84 -26.75
N ILE A 293 5.67 -9.69 -26.56
CA ILE A 293 5.58 -10.80 -25.61
C ILE A 293 5.39 -10.29 -24.17
N TRP A 294 6.08 -9.22 -23.74
CA TRP A 294 5.88 -8.68 -22.37
C TRP A 294 4.50 -8.07 -22.24
N ALA A 295 4.04 -7.33 -23.25
CA ALA A 295 2.71 -6.75 -23.25
C ALA A 295 1.62 -7.83 -23.18
N ILE A 296 1.73 -8.90 -23.98
CA ILE A 296 0.80 -10.04 -23.94
C ILE A 296 0.82 -10.72 -22.58
N LEU A 297 1.98 -10.98 -21.99
CA LEU A 297 2.06 -11.61 -20.68
C LEU A 297 1.53 -10.72 -19.55
N VAL A 298 1.74 -9.40 -19.62
CA VAL A 298 1.16 -8.45 -18.65
C VAL A 298 -0.36 -8.44 -18.81
N TRP A 299 -0.85 -8.38 -20.04
CA TRP A 299 -2.28 -8.43 -20.33
C TRP A 299 -2.90 -9.75 -19.85
N LEU A 300 -2.27 -10.89 -20.13
CA LEU A 300 -2.70 -12.20 -19.65
C LEU A 300 -2.71 -12.26 -18.13
N TYR A 301 -1.69 -11.72 -17.46
CA TYR A 301 -1.65 -11.65 -16.00
C TYR A 301 -2.81 -10.83 -15.44
N VAL A 302 -3.07 -9.64 -16.01
CA VAL A 302 -4.20 -8.79 -15.58
C VAL A 302 -5.54 -9.47 -15.84
N ALA A 303 -5.70 -10.16 -16.98
CA ALA A 303 -6.92 -10.88 -17.32
C ALA A 303 -7.10 -12.22 -16.56
N ALA A 304 -6.03 -12.81 -16.03
CA ALA A 304 -6.09 -14.11 -15.38
C ALA A 304 -6.85 -14.06 -14.06
N VAL A 305 -7.89 -14.88 -13.94
CA VAL A 305 -8.63 -15.11 -12.68
C VAL A 305 -8.25 -16.48 -12.07
N TRP A 306 -7.70 -17.40 -12.87
CA TRP A 306 -7.35 -18.75 -12.45
C TRP A 306 -5.92 -18.81 -11.85
N PRO A 307 -5.74 -19.22 -10.57
CA PRO A 307 -4.44 -19.16 -9.89
C PRO A 307 -3.28 -19.87 -10.60
N PRO A 308 -3.46 -21.06 -11.21
CA PRO A 308 -2.39 -21.70 -11.98
C PRO A 308 -1.93 -20.88 -13.19
N LEU A 309 -2.84 -20.19 -13.91
CA LEU A 309 -2.46 -19.29 -15.01
C LEU A 309 -1.65 -18.10 -14.51
N ILE A 310 -2.05 -17.52 -13.37
CA ILE A 310 -1.28 -16.45 -12.70
C ILE A 310 0.14 -16.93 -12.40
N GLY A 311 0.28 -18.13 -11.84
CA GLY A 311 1.58 -18.76 -11.59
C GLY A 311 2.39 -19.01 -12.86
N LEU A 312 1.77 -19.48 -13.94
CA LEU A 312 2.43 -19.68 -15.23
C LEU A 312 2.91 -18.36 -15.86
N CYS A 313 2.10 -17.30 -15.80
CA CYS A 313 2.51 -15.96 -16.23
C CYS A 313 3.74 -15.50 -15.43
N TRP A 314 3.74 -15.70 -14.12
CA TRP A 314 4.85 -15.32 -13.25
C TRP A 314 6.14 -16.09 -13.56
N LEU A 315 6.05 -17.42 -13.74
CA LEU A 315 7.17 -18.25 -14.18
C LEU A 315 7.69 -17.83 -15.56
N GLY A 316 6.79 -17.48 -16.47
CA GLY A 316 7.12 -16.87 -17.75
C GLY A 316 7.95 -15.61 -17.56
N PHE A 317 7.51 -14.68 -16.70
CA PHE A 317 8.29 -13.48 -16.41
C PHE A 317 9.63 -13.75 -15.75
N VAL A 318 9.74 -14.70 -14.83
CA VAL A 318 11.02 -15.12 -14.23
C VAL A 318 11.99 -15.58 -15.32
N TRP A 319 11.50 -16.41 -16.25
CA TRP A 319 12.28 -16.90 -17.38
C TRP A 319 12.81 -15.76 -18.26
N LEU A 320 11.95 -14.78 -18.51
CA LEU A 320 12.22 -13.63 -19.36
C LEU A 320 13.14 -12.60 -18.70
N ALA A 321 12.93 -12.33 -17.42
CA ALA A 321 13.74 -11.49 -16.56
C ALA A 321 15.18 -12.00 -16.49
N TRP A 322 15.40 -13.32 -16.40
CA TRP A 322 16.74 -13.89 -16.42
C TRP A 322 17.51 -13.58 -17.71
N ARG A 323 16.82 -13.47 -18.85
CA ARG A 323 17.44 -13.25 -20.16
C ARG A 323 17.62 -11.78 -20.52
N ALA A 324 16.63 -10.97 -20.20
CA ALA A 324 16.55 -9.55 -20.53
C ALA A 324 16.07 -8.73 -19.33
N PRO A 325 16.84 -8.70 -18.22
CA PRO A 325 16.40 -8.07 -16.96
C PRO A 325 16.07 -6.60 -17.13
N LEU A 326 16.82 -5.90 -18.00
CA LEU A 326 16.59 -4.50 -18.31
C LEU A 326 15.25 -4.25 -19.03
N ASN A 327 14.78 -5.19 -19.86
CA ASN A 327 13.47 -5.08 -20.52
C ASN A 327 12.33 -5.33 -19.53
N THR A 328 12.50 -6.30 -18.62
CA THR A 328 11.54 -6.52 -17.54
C THR A 328 11.47 -5.30 -16.62
N LEU A 329 12.60 -4.66 -16.32
CA LEU A 329 12.64 -3.40 -15.56
C LEU A 329 11.88 -2.26 -16.27
N TYR A 330 12.01 -2.14 -17.61
CA TYR A 330 11.25 -1.16 -18.38
C TYR A 330 9.74 -1.38 -18.26
N VAL A 331 9.29 -2.62 -18.41
CA VAL A 331 7.86 -2.95 -18.31
C VAL A 331 7.36 -2.81 -16.87
N ALA A 332 8.17 -3.14 -15.87
CA ALA A 332 7.85 -2.88 -14.47
C ALA A 332 7.64 -1.38 -14.19
N ALA A 333 8.50 -0.51 -14.74
CA ALA A 333 8.36 0.94 -14.61
C ALA A 333 7.09 1.48 -15.28
N ALA A 334 6.68 0.90 -16.41
CA ALA A 334 5.44 1.29 -17.09
C ALA A 334 4.18 0.71 -16.43
N ALA A 335 4.28 -0.43 -15.74
CA ALA A 335 3.18 -1.08 -15.04
C ALA A 335 2.86 -0.44 -13.67
N LEU A 336 3.70 0.48 -13.21
CA LEU A 336 3.62 1.08 -11.87
C LEU A 336 2.29 1.77 -11.52
N PRO A 337 1.64 2.58 -12.40
CA PRO A 337 0.38 3.25 -12.05
C PRO A 337 -0.82 2.31 -12.00
N PHE A 338 -0.66 1.03 -12.38
CA PHE A 338 -1.73 0.04 -12.39
C PHE A 338 -1.75 -0.80 -11.11
N TYR A 339 -1.42 -0.17 -9.97
CA TYR A 339 -1.34 -0.83 -8.67
C TYR A 339 -2.66 -1.54 -8.30
N PHE A 340 -3.81 -0.91 -8.56
CA PHE A 340 -5.13 -1.47 -8.23
C PHE A 340 -5.58 -2.61 -9.15
N GLN A 341 -4.79 -2.94 -10.18
CA GLN A 341 -5.00 -4.14 -11.00
C GLN A 341 -4.23 -5.34 -10.43
N HIS A 342 -4.12 -5.41 -9.10
CA HIS A 342 -3.37 -6.45 -8.39
C HIS A 342 -4.14 -7.77 -8.35
N LYS A 343 -3.40 -8.86 -8.10
CA LYS A 343 -3.98 -10.16 -7.73
C LYS A 343 -3.93 -10.34 -6.22
N GLU A 344 -4.96 -10.95 -5.68
CA GLU A 344 -4.99 -11.35 -4.28
C GLU A 344 -4.65 -12.84 -4.18
N LEU A 345 -3.60 -13.16 -3.42
CA LEU A 345 -3.25 -14.54 -3.09
C LEU A 345 -3.58 -14.80 -1.62
N ALA A 346 -4.51 -15.70 -1.35
CA ALA A 346 -4.82 -16.12 0.01
C ALA A 346 -3.73 -17.06 0.55
N ILE A 347 -3.13 -16.67 1.69
CA ILE A 347 -2.13 -17.44 2.44
C ILE A 347 -2.68 -17.64 3.84
N VAL A 348 -3.29 -18.80 4.12
CA VAL A 348 -3.91 -19.22 5.40
C VAL A 348 -4.68 -18.08 6.11
N ASP A 349 -3.99 -17.24 6.91
CA ASP A 349 -4.57 -16.18 7.74
C ASP A 349 -4.49 -14.77 7.12
N TRP A 350 -3.97 -14.58 5.90
CA TRP A 350 -3.87 -13.27 5.27
C TRP A 350 -3.89 -13.29 3.73
N ARG A 351 -4.17 -12.14 3.11
CA ARG A 351 -4.17 -11.96 1.65
C ARG A 351 -2.99 -11.11 1.23
N TRP A 352 -2.20 -11.59 0.27
CA TRP A 352 -1.11 -10.83 -0.31
C TRP A 352 -1.55 -10.17 -1.63
N GLN A 353 -1.50 -8.84 -1.67
CA GLN A 353 -1.74 -8.07 -2.90
C GLN A 353 -0.48 -8.05 -3.75
N ILE A 354 -0.60 -8.50 -4.99
CA ILE A 354 0.51 -8.57 -5.95
C ILE A 354 0.15 -7.72 -7.17
N PRO A 355 0.54 -6.43 -7.19
CA PRO A 355 0.41 -5.57 -8.36
C PRO A 355 1.25 -6.05 -9.55
N PRO A 356 0.88 -5.71 -10.80
CA PRO A 356 1.64 -6.09 -11.99
C PRO A 356 3.12 -5.65 -11.93
N ALA A 357 3.39 -4.42 -11.47
CA ALA A 357 4.76 -3.94 -11.31
C ALA A 357 5.57 -4.77 -10.31
N TYR A 358 4.96 -5.22 -9.23
CA TYR A 358 5.64 -5.95 -8.16
C TYR A 358 5.87 -7.41 -8.53
N MET A 359 4.93 -8.01 -9.25
CA MET A 359 5.13 -9.31 -9.90
C MET A 359 6.34 -9.28 -10.85
N LEU A 360 6.46 -8.23 -11.67
CA LEU A 360 7.60 -8.06 -12.58
C LEU A 360 8.91 -7.84 -11.81
N LEU A 361 8.88 -7.08 -10.73
CA LEU A 361 10.05 -6.86 -9.87
C LEU A 361 10.52 -8.13 -9.18
N THR A 362 9.61 -8.87 -8.56
CA THR A 362 9.94 -10.15 -7.92
C THR A 362 10.45 -11.18 -8.94
N ALA A 363 9.95 -11.13 -10.18
CA ALA A 363 10.49 -11.91 -11.29
C ALA A 363 11.95 -11.56 -11.65
N LEU A 364 12.44 -10.36 -11.29
CA LEU A 364 13.84 -9.96 -11.44
C LEU A 364 14.77 -10.57 -10.39
N LEU A 365 14.27 -11.02 -9.24
CA LEU A 365 15.11 -11.53 -8.13
C LEU A 365 16.07 -12.65 -8.58
N PRO A 366 15.63 -13.68 -9.33
CA PRO A 366 16.55 -14.70 -9.83
C PRO A 366 17.69 -14.13 -10.69
N ALA A 367 17.40 -13.11 -11.51
CA ALA A 367 18.39 -12.45 -12.35
C ALA A 367 19.42 -11.65 -11.55
N LEU A 368 19.06 -11.14 -10.36
CA LEU A 368 19.97 -10.46 -9.43
C LEU A 368 20.96 -11.44 -8.79
N ILE A 369 20.49 -12.64 -8.42
CA ILE A 369 21.27 -13.67 -7.72
C ILE A 369 22.13 -14.49 -8.70
N GLY A 370 21.72 -14.60 -9.97
CA GLY A 370 22.35 -15.44 -10.98
C GLY A 370 23.50 -14.83 -11.81
N ASP A 371 24.21 -15.69 -12.56
CA ASP A 371 25.18 -15.30 -13.61
C ASP A 371 24.54 -14.40 -14.71
N GLY A 372 23.21 -14.30 -14.75
CA GLY A 372 22.43 -13.46 -15.67
C GLY A 372 22.76 -11.98 -15.54
N GLY A 373 22.91 -11.44 -14.32
CA GLY A 373 23.42 -10.08 -14.10
C GLY A 373 24.81 -9.86 -14.69
N ARG A 374 25.69 -10.87 -14.58
CA ARG A 374 27.03 -10.87 -15.19
C ARG A 374 27.00 -10.97 -16.73
N ARG A 375 26.07 -11.73 -17.32
CA ARG A 375 26.02 -12.01 -18.78
C ARG A 375 25.19 -11.01 -19.57
N ALA A 376 24.11 -10.46 -19.01
CA ALA A 376 23.34 -9.36 -19.61
C ALA A 376 24.23 -8.11 -19.78
N PHE A 377 25.13 -7.88 -18.82
CA PHE A 377 26.19 -6.86 -18.87
C PHE A 377 27.21 -7.09 -20.00
N ILE A 378 27.50 -8.34 -20.35
CA ILE A 378 28.45 -8.70 -21.42
C ILE A 378 27.79 -8.63 -22.80
N LYS A 379 26.50 -8.97 -22.93
CA LYS A 379 25.81 -9.05 -24.23
C LYS A 379 25.41 -7.70 -24.83
N THR A 380 25.12 -6.67 -24.04
CA THR A 380 24.79 -5.31 -24.54
C THR A 380 25.95 -4.62 -25.26
N ARG A 381 27.18 -5.14 -25.15
CA ARG A 381 28.36 -4.58 -25.82
C ARG A 381 28.83 -5.39 -27.04
N ASN A 382 28.29 -6.59 -27.29
CA ASN A 382 28.75 -7.47 -28.37
C ASN A 382 28.08 -7.24 -29.73
N ALA A 383 27.31 -6.15 -29.90
CA ALA A 383 26.91 -5.71 -31.23
C ALA A 383 28.05 -4.86 -31.83
N HIS A 384 29.01 -5.54 -32.47
CA HIS A 384 29.99 -5.11 -33.50
C HIS A 384 31.37 -5.77 -33.27
N SER A 385 31.94 -6.25 -34.37
CA SER A 385 32.89 -7.37 -34.57
C SER A 385 34.36 -7.18 -34.12
N ASN A 386 35.05 -8.33 -34.09
CA ASN A 386 36.49 -8.65 -33.98
C ASN A 386 37.26 -8.26 -32.69
N ASP A 387 37.70 -9.32 -31.98
CA ASP A 387 38.37 -9.30 -30.68
C ASP A 387 39.90 -9.20 -30.81
N SER A 388 40.51 -8.23 -30.13
CA SER A 388 41.97 -8.06 -30.03
C SER A 388 42.48 -8.23 -28.58
N PRO A 389 43.76 -8.62 -28.36
CA PRO A 389 44.30 -8.96 -27.04
C PRO A 389 44.25 -7.81 -26.01
N GLN A 390 44.34 -6.55 -26.47
CA GLN A 390 44.25 -5.36 -25.61
C GLN A 390 42.87 -5.21 -24.93
N ARG A 391 41.80 -5.78 -25.50
CA ARG A 391 40.45 -5.76 -24.89
C ARG A 391 40.26 -6.83 -23.81
N GLN A 392 41.08 -7.90 -23.76
CA GLN A 392 41.03 -8.85 -22.64
C GLN A 392 41.52 -8.24 -21.32
N ILE A 393 42.47 -7.32 -21.39
CA ILE A 393 42.95 -6.53 -20.24
C ILE A 393 41.87 -5.54 -19.79
N ALA A 394 41.17 -4.88 -20.73
CA ALA A 394 40.00 -4.03 -20.42
C ALA A 394 38.81 -4.83 -19.85
N ARG A 395 38.61 -6.09 -20.26
CA ARG A 395 37.59 -7.02 -19.77
C ARG A 395 37.83 -7.38 -18.30
N ARG A 396 39.09 -7.60 -17.89
CA ARG A 396 39.50 -7.78 -16.48
C ARG A 396 39.41 -6.48 -15.67
N PHE A 397 39.69 -5.33 -16.29
CA PHE A 397 39.63 -4.01 -15.63
C PHE A 397 38.18 -3.54 -15.37
N TRP A 398 37.22 -3.88 -16.25
CA TRP A 398 35.81 -3.51 -16.08
C TRP A 398 34.99 -4.49 -15.22
N LEU A 399 35.35 -5.77 -15.19
CA LEU A 399 34.82 -6.71 -14.18
C LEU A 399 35.15 -6.26 -12.75
N ARG A 400 36.30 -5.58 -12.56
CA ARG A 400 36.61 -4.85 -11.32
C ARG A 400 35.73 -3.60 -11.14
N ARG A 401 35.46 -2.82 -12.19
CA ARG A 401 34.69 -1.55 -12.09
C ARG A 401 33.19 -1.71 -11.77
N SER A 402 32.57 -2.84 -12.13
CA SER A 402 31.16 -3.14 -11.80
C SER A 402 31.00 -3.83 -10.43
N ALA A 403 32.00 -4.58 -9.97
CA ALA A 403 32.12 -4.90 -8.54
C ALA A 403 32.31 -3.59 -7.74
N ILE A 404 33.10 -2.63 -8.25
CA ILE A 404 33.28 -1.30 -7.65
C ILE A 404 31.99 -0.45 -7.68
N ALA A 405 31.02 -0.69 -8.57
CA ALA A 405 29.72 0.01 -8.54
C ALA A 405 28.83 -0.42 -7.35
N LEU A 406 29.00 -1.65 -6.87
CA LEU A 406 28.44 -2.12 -5.59
C LEU A 406 29.27 -1.65 -4.38
N PHE A 407 30.56 -1.30 -4.56
CA PHE A 407 31.47 -0.87 -3.47
C PHE A 407 31.76 0.64 -3.40
N ARG A 408 31.28 1.47 -4.34
CA ARG A 408 31.32 2.95 -4.24
C ARG A 408 29.92 3.49 -3.99
N LEU A 409 29.55 3.46 -2.73
CA LEU A 409 28.25 3.91 -2.24
C LEU A 409 28.07 5.40 -2.55
N HIS A 410 27.07 5.71 -3.37
CA HIS A 410 26.51 7.05 -3.50
C HIS A 410 25.78 7.40 -2.20
N PRO A 411 25.68 8.67 -1.78
CA PRO A 411 24.91 9.04 -0.58
C PRO A 411 23.46 8.53 -0.59
N LEU A 412 22.84 8.43 -1.77
CA LEU A 412 21.50 7.84 -1.92
C LEU A 412 21.47 6.31 -1.69
N ASP A 413 22.59 5.61 -1.85
CA ASP A 413 22.69 4.18 -1.49
C ASP A 413 22.61 4.00 0.04
N TRP A 414 23.22 4.93 0.81
CA TRP A 414 23.06 4.95 2.27
C TRP A 414 21.64 5.30 2.69
N LEU A 415 21.01 6.22 1.98
CA LEU A 415 19.60 6.57 2.20
C LEU A 415 18.68 5.36 1.96
N ALA A 416 18.98 4.53 0.95
CA ALA A 416 18.28 3.26 0.67
C ALA A 416 18.46 2.22 1.78
N LEU A 417 19.69 2.06 2.28
CA LEU A 417 19.97 1.16 3.40
C LEU A 417 19.29 1.62 4.70
N ALA A 418 19.34 2.93 4.99
CA ALA A 418 18.65 3.51 6.12
C ALA A 418 17.14 3.30 6.03
N TRP A 419 16.55 3.46 4.84
CA TRP A 419 15.12 3.22 4.62
C TRP A 419 14.72 1.78 4.96
N LEU A 420 15.49 0.79 4.50
CA LEU A 420 15.27 -0.60 4.85
C LEU A 420 15.40 -0.83 6.36
N GLY A 421 16.46 -0.27 6.97
CA GLY A 421 16.70 -0.39 8.40
C GLY A 421 15.57 0.18 9.26
N ILE A 422 15.06 1.37 8.91
CA ILE A 422 13.95 2.03 9.60
C ILE A 422 12.67 1.18 9.51
N ASN A 423 12.35 0.68 8.33
CA ASN A 423 11.14 -0.14 8.12
C ASN A 423 11.23 -1.51 8.84
N LEU A 424 12.41 -2.10 8.94
CA LEU A 424 12.62 -3.33 9.72
C LEU A 424 12.58 -3.05 11.23
N ALA A 425 13.19 -1.95 11.67
CA ALA A 425 13.20 -1.55 13.08
C ALA A 425 11.79 -1.23 13.59
N SER A 426 10.92 -0.61 12.76
CA SER A 426 9.53 -0.31 13.14
C SER A 426 8.67 -1.57 13.38
N SER A 427 9.18 -2.78 13.09
CA SER A 427 8.50 -4.03 13.45
C SER A 427 8.23 -4.16 14.96
N SER A 428 8.97 -3.42 15.81
CA SER A 428 8.75 -3.39 17.27
C SER A 428 7.39 -2.84 17.67
N ASN A 429 6.76 -2.02 16.83
CA ASN A 429 5.50 -1.33 17.11
C ASN A 429 4.34 -1.90 16.28
N VAL A 430 4.53 -3.06 15.66
CA VAL A 430 3.53 -3.67 14.79
C VAL A 430 2.40 -4.24 15.61
N TRP A 431 1.21 -3.68 15.39
CA TRP A 431 -0.03 -4.24 15.90
C TRP A 431 -0.63 -5.28 14.94
N HIS A 432 -0.66 -4.97 13.64
CA HIS A 432 -1.30 -5.82 12.63
C HIS A 432 -0.26 -6.36 11.61
N TRP A 433 0.24 -7.58 11.85
CA TRP A 433 1.32 -8.21 11.07
C TRP A 433 1.05 -8.34 9.57
N PRO A 434 -0.15 -8.76 9.11
CA PRO A 434 -0.44 -8.80 7.67
C PRO A 434 -0.32 -7.43 6.99
N ALA A 435 -0.77 -6.37 7.67
CA ALA A 435 -0.69 -5.01 7.13
C ALA A 435 0.74 -4.47 7.17
N TYR A 436 1.50 -4.82 8.21
CA TYR A 436 2.93 -4.52 8.25
C TYR A 436 3.67 -5.14 7.09
N TRP A 437 3.42 -6.42 6.77
CA TRP A 437 4.05 -7.06 5.62
C TRP A 437 3.67 -6.38 4.31
N GLN A 438 2.37 -6.15 4.12
CA GLN A 438 1.87 -5.47 2.95
C GLN A 438 2.54 -4.10 2.78
N GLY A 439 2.51 -3.27 3.82
CA GLY A 439 3.18 -1.98 3.86
C GLY A 439 4.69 -2.08 3.64
N LEU A 440 5.38 -3.04 4.26
CA LEU A 440 6.81 -3.27 4.08
C LEU A 440 7.13 -3.61 2.62
N THR A 441 6.32 -4.44 1.97
CA THR A 441 6.49 -4.76 0.54
C THR A 441 6.24 -3.55 -0.35
N GLU A 442 5.21 -2.77 -0.06
CA GLU A 442 4.75 -1.64 -0.87
C GLU A 442 5.56 -0.36 -0.71
N GLN A 443 5.99 -0.05 0.51
CA GLN A 443 6.64 1.21 0.85
C GLN A 443 8.16 1.05 0.97
N ALA A 444 8.69 -0.16 1.11
CA ALA A 444 10.13 -0.42 1.22
C ALA A 444 10.66 -1.43 0.20
N LEU A 445 10.28 -2.71 0.26
CA LEU A 445 10.97 -3.76 -0.47
C LEU A 445 10.83 -3.64 -1.99
N ALA A 446 9.62 -3.46 -2.53
CA ALA A 446 9.42 -3.33 -3.97
C ALA A 446 10.02 -2.00 -4.51
N PRO A 447 9.84 -0.83 -3.87
CA PRO A 447 10.52 0.39 -4.28
C PRO A 447 12.06 0.30 -4.20
N LEU A 448 12.63 -0.33 -3.16
CA LEU A 448 14.07 -0.55 -3.06
C LEU A 448 14.56 -1.55 -4.12
N LEU A 449 13.75 -2.53 -4.50
CA LEU A 449 14.06 -3.44 -5.59
C LEU A 449 14.10 -2.72 -6.95
N PHE A 450 13.21 -1.74 -7.19
CA PHE A 450 13.37 -0.81 -8.32
C PHE A 450 14.72 -0.08 -8.25
N TYR A 451 15.05 0.47 -7.08
CA TYR A 451 16.30 1.21 -6.88
C TYR A 451 17.52 0.35 -7.22
N VAL A 452 17.62 -0.82 -6.62
CA VAL A 452 18.72 -1.78 -6.84
C VAL A 452 18.76 -2.23 -8.30
N ALA A 453 17.62 -2.55 -8.92
CA ALA A 453 17.56 -2.99 -10.32
C ALA A 453 18.07 -1.91 -11.29
N VAL A 454 17.72 -0.64 -11.07
CA VAL A 454 18.25 0.49 -11.86
C VAL A 454 19.75 0.66 -11.63
N ARG A 455 20.20 0.67 -10.37
CA ARG A 455 21.64 0.79 -10.02
C ARG A 455 22.48 -0.31 -10.65
N MET A 456 21.95 -1.53 -10.74
CA MET A 456 22.66 -2.69 -11.28
C MET A 456 22.61 -2.79 -12.81
N TRP A 457 21.45 -2.57 -13.43
CA TRP A 457 21.26 -2.87 -14.86
C TRP A 457 21.15 -1.63 -15.75
N ALA A 458 20.76 -0.47 -15.23
CA ALA A 458 20.68 0.78 -15.97
C ALA A 458 21.93 1.65 -15.72
N ALA A 459 23.11 1.07 -15.89
CA ALA A 459 24.39 1.70 -15.57
C ALA A 459 24.80 2.83 -16.53
N ASP A 460 24.26 2.84 -17.76
CA ASP A 460 24.55 3.86 -18.77
C ASP A 460 23.37 4.81 -19.00
N ALA A 461 23.67 6.02 -19.48
CA ALA A 461 22.68 7.07 -19.69
C ALA A 461 21.57 6.70 -20.70
N ALA A 462 21.85 5.82 -21.68
CA ALA A 462 20.82 5.40 -22.62
C ALA A 462 19.84 4.42 -21.98
N ALA A 463 20.33 3.51 -21.12
CA ALA A 463 19.48 2.63 -20.31
C ALA A 463 18.63 3.44 -19.32
N GLN A 464 19.21 4.39 -18.60
CA GLN A 464 18.49 5.29 -17.67
C GLN A 464 17.39 6.06 -18.38
N ARG A 465 17.72 6.67 -19.52
CA ARG A 465 16.74 7.39 -20.34
C ARG A 465 15.62 6.48 -20.83
N ARG A 466 15.91 5.20 -21.14
CA ARG A 466 14.86 4.24 -21.49
C ARG A 466 13.96 3.93 -20.29
N VAL A 467 14.51 3.65 -19.10
CA VAL A 467 13.70 3.48 -17.88
C VAL A 467 12.76 4.68 -17.68
N ALA A 468 13.30 5.90 -17.80
CA ALA A 468 12.53 7.14 -17.71
C ALA A 468 11.41 7.25 -18.78
N ILE A 469 11.68 6.87 -20.03
CA ILE A 469 10.67 6.86 -21.10
C ILE A 469 9.55 5.87 -20.79
N TRP A 470 9.87 4.68 -20.29
CA TRP A 470 8.86 3.68 -19.95
C TRP A 470 8.05 4.08 -18.71
N LEU A 471 8.68 4.69 -17.71
CA LEU A 471 7.99 5.28 -16.56
C LEU A 471 7.00 6.37 -17.00
N PHE A 472 7.43 7.26 -17.90
CA PHE A 472 6.54 8.24 -18.52
C PHE A 472 5.42 7.57 -19.32
N GLY A 473 5.74 6.54 -20.10
CA GLY A 473 4.77 5.78 -20.89
C GLY A 473 3.66 5.17 -20.04
N GLY A 474 4.00 4.62 -18.86
CA GLY A 474 3.01 4.17 -17.88
C GLY A 474 2.08 5.30 -17.41
N GLY A 475 2.64 6.46 -17.07
CA GLY A 475 1.85 7.63 -16.68
C GLY A 475 0.99 8.19 -17.81
N LEU A 476 1.46 8.15 -19.06
CA LEU A 476 0.66 8.51 -20.23
C LEU A 476 -0.51 7.54 -20.42
N LEU A 477 -0.31 6.23 -20.25
CA LEU A 477 -1.39 5.25 -20.31
C LEU A 477 -2.40 5.46 -19.17
N ALA A 478 -1.94 5.80 -17.96
CA ALA A 478 -2.82 6.16 -16.85
C ALA A 478 -3.65 7.42 -17.14
N ALA A 479 -3.06 8.43 -17.79
CA ALA A 479 -3.78 9.62 -18.24
C ALA A 479 -4.82 9.28 -19.31
N LEU A 480 -4.47 8.46 -20.30
CA LEU A 480 -5.39 8.01 -21.35
C LEU A 480 -6.55 7.17 -20.80
N TRP A 481 -6.27 6.29 -19.82
CA TRP A 481 -7.32 5.56 -19.10
C TRP A 481 -8.29 6.52 -18.42
N GLY A 482 -7.77 7.52 -17.70
CA GLY A 482 -8.61 8.52 -17.06
C GLY A 482 -9.43 9.35 -18.05
N TRP A 483 -8.85 9.73 -19.19
CA TRP A 483 -9.58 10.38 -20.29
C TRP A 483 -10.72 9.51 -20.80
N ALA A 484 -10.46 8.23 -21.10
CA ALA A 484 -11.46 7.31 -21.59
C ALA A 484 -12.62 7.15 -20.60
N GLY A 485 -12.32 6.94 -19.31
CA GLY A 485 -13.35 6.85 -18.27
C GLY A 485 -14.13 8.15 -18.11
N TRP A 486 -13.47 9.30 -18.08
CA TRP A 486 -14.14 10.60 -17.93
C TRP A 486 -15.04 10.95 -19.11
N LEU A 487 -14.63 10.60 -20.34
CA LEU A 487 -15.45 10.76 -21.54
C LEU A 487 -16.67 9.83 -21.53
N ASP A 488 -16.54 8.64 -20.94
CA ASP A 488 -17.63 7.67 -20.74
C ASP A 488 -18.55 8.02 -19.54
N GLY A 489 -18.34 9.18 -18.93
CA GLY A 489 -19.15 9.67 -17.82
C GLY A 489 -18.66 9.25 -16.44
N ALA A 490 -17.63 8.40 -16.34
CA ALA A 490 -17.04 8.02 -15.07
C ALA A 490 -16.28 9.17 -14.39
N GLY A 491 -16.10 9.08 -13.09
CA GLY A 491 -15.42 10.07 -12.27
C GLY A 491 -16.16 10.33 -10.96
N THR A 492 -15.53 11.09 -10.07
CA THR A 492 -16.14 11.44 -8.78
C THR A 492 -16.66 12.87 -8.84
N LEU A 493 -17.95 13.05 -8.52
CA LEU A 493 -18.54 14.37 -8.33
C LEU A 493 -18.11 14.93 -6.98
N ALA A 494 -17.56 16.14 -6.95
CA ALA A 494 -17.27 16.83 -5.70
C ALA A 494 -17.19 18.35 -5.91
N ASP A 495 -17.86 19.12 -5.06
CA ASP A 495 -18.02 20.58 -5.17
C ASP A 495 -18.59 20.99 -6.55
N GLY A 496 -19.63 20.28 -7.02
CA GLY A 496 -20.31 20.59 -8.29
C GLY A 496 -19.56 20.20 -9.57
N VAL A 497 -18.34 19.65 -9.47
CA VAL A 497 -17.49 19.32 -10.62
C VAL A 497 -17.24 17.82 -10.73
N ARG A 498 -17.31 17.26 -11.96
CA ARG A 498 -16.92 15.88 -12.26
C ARG A 498 -15.41 15.78 -12.42
N ARG A 499 -14.77 15.03 -11.51
CA ARG A 499 -13.31 14.89 -11.44
C ARG A 499 -12.86 13.59 -12.08
N LEU A 500 -11.85 13.69 -12.94
CA LEU A 500 -11.22 12.55 -13.59
C LEU A 500 -10.49 11.68 -12.56
N VAL A 501 -10.76 10.38 -12.63
CA VAL A 501 -10.04 9.33 -11.88
C VAL A 501 -9.39 8.43 -12.92
N GLY A 502 -8.07 8.23 -12.81
CA GLY A 502 -7.31 7.32 -13.65
C GLY A 502 -7.44 5.86 -13.15
N PRO A 503 -6.41 5.02 -13.30
CA PRO A 503 -6.38 3.67 -12.73
C PRO A 503 -6.22 3.62 -11.20
N HIS A 504 -6.35 4.77 -10.52
CA HIS A 504 -6.16 4.95 -9.08
C HIS A 504 -7.51 5.05 -8.38
N PHE A 505 -7.52 5.02 -7.04
CA PHE A 505 -8.77 5.04 -6.27
C PHE A 505 -9.39 6.43 -6.07
N SER A 506 -8.66 7.51 -6.37
CA SER A 506 -9.17 8.88 -6.21
C SER A 506 -8.58 9.85 -7.25
N PRO A 507 -9.24 11.01 -7.50
CA PRO A 507 -8.68 12.04 -8.37
C PRO A 507 -7.37 12.62 -7.83
N ASN A 508 -7.23 12.75 -6.50
CA ASN A 508 -6.02 13.27 -5.88
C ASN A 508 -4.84 12.33 -6.08
N HIS A 509 -5.04 11.02 -5.90
CA HIS A 509 -4.01 10.02 -6.17
C HIS A 509 -3.60 10.03 -7.65
N THR A 510 -4.57 10.12 -8.56
CA THR A 510 -4.28 10.29 -9.99
C THR A 510 -3.43 11.53 -10.25
N ALA A 511 -3.76 12.66 -9.61
CA ALA A 511 -3.02 13.91 -9.78
C ALA A 511 -1.57 13.81 -9.24
N LEU A 512 -1.38 13.19 -8.07
CA LEU A 512 -0.05 12.89 -7.50
C LEU A 512 0.82 12.13 -8.50
N TYR A 513 0.28 11.13 -9.19
CA TYR A 513 1.06 10.39 -10.18
C TYR A 513 1.32 11.21 -11.46
N LEU A 514 0.31 11.92 -11.96
CA LEU A 514 0.39 12.63 -13.25
C LEU A 514 1.26 13.90 -13.19
N GLU A 515 1.32 14.63 -12.08
CA GLU A 515 2.20 15.81 -11.95
C GLU A 515 3.69 15.41 -12.07
N ARG A 516 4.07 14.30 -11.45
CA ARG A 516 5.40 13.69 -11.53
C ARG A 516 5.72 13.28 -12.96
N THR A 517 4.75 12.62 -13.60
CA THR A 517 4.81 12.20 -15.00
C THR A 517 4.98 13.39 -15.94
N LEU A 518 4.28 14.49 -15.71
CA LEU A 518 4.35 15.70 -16.52
C LEU A 518 5.75 16.31 -16.50
N PHE A 519 6.33 16.55 -15.32
CA PHE A 519 7.68 17.12 -15.22
C PHE A 519 8.75 16.21 -15.81
N LEU A 520 8.63 14.89 -15.62
CA LEU A 520 9.47 13.91 -16.30
C LEU A 520 9.35 14.01 -17.83
N GLY A 521 8.11 14.12 -18.34
CA GLY A 521 7.83 14.27 -19.77
C GLY A 521 8.44 15.53 -20.36
N ILE A 522 8.31 16.68 -19.68
CA ILE A 522 8.91 17.95 -20.11
C ILE A 522 10.44 17.83 -20.15
N GLY A 523 11.06 17.24 -19.13
CA GLY A 523 12.51 16.98 -19.11
C GLY A 523 12.97 16.07 -20.26
N LEU A 524 12.21 15.02 -20.56
CA LEU A 524 12.47 14.13 -21.71
C LEU A 524 12.28 14.84 -23.05
N ALA A 525 11.27 15.69 -23.19
CA ALA A 525 11.00 16.46 -24.40
C ALA A 525 12.17 17.41 -24.72
N LEU A 526 12.57 18.23 -23.74
CA LEU A 526 13.69 19.17 -23.87
C LEU A 526 15.01 18.43 -24.09
N GLY A 527 15.26 17.35 -23.36
CA GLY A 527 16.45 16.53 -23.60
C GLY A 527 16.47 15.90 -25.01
N THR A 528 15.30 15.56 -25.57
CA THR A 528 15.21 15.10 -26.97
C THR A 528 15.49 16.23 -27.96
N GLN A 529 15.13 17.48 -27.62
CA GLN A 529 15.37 18.66 -28.44
C GLN A 529 16.86 18.96 -28.54
N GLU A 530 17.58 18.79 -27.44
CA GLU A 530 19.04 18.91 -27.41
C GLU A 530 19.75 17.91 -28.31
N LEU A 531 19.23 16.69 -28.40
CA LEU A 531 19.79 15.64 -29.24
C LEU A 531 19.52 15.86 -30.74
N ARG A 532 18.90 16.97 -31.15
CA ARG A 532 18.56 17.32 -32.54
C ARG A 532 17.87 16.18 -33.31
N GLN A 533 17.02 15.43 -32.62
CA GLN A 533 16.26 14.34 -33.24
C GLN A 533 15.10 14.89 -34.09
N ASN A 534 14.64 14.10 -35.07
CA ASN A 534 13.62 14.48 -36.06
C ASN A 534 12.39 15.15 -35.45
N GLY A 535 11.84 16.14 -36.16
CA GLY A 535 10.73 16.99 -35.69
C GLY A 535 9.48 16.24 -35.22
N TRP A 536 9.15 15.09 -35.82
CA TRP A 536 7.99 14.28 -35.39
C TRP A 536 8.12 13.77 -33.94
N ARG A 537 9.34 13.46 -33.47
CA ARG A 537 9.56 13.02 -32.09
C ARG A 537 9.28 14.14 -31.09
N GLN A 538 9.54 15.38 -31.48
CA GLN A 538 9.21 16.56 -30.65
C GLN A 538 7.71 16.75 -30.54
N TRP A 539 6.99 16.62 -31.67
CA TRP A 539 5.53 16.66 -31.65
C TRP A 539 4.93 15.55 -30.79
N ALA A 540 5.45 14.31 -30.88
CA ALA A 540 5.00 13.21 -30.04
C ALA A 540 5.16 13.52 -28.54
N TRP A 541 6.30 14.09 -28.12
CA TRP A 541 6.50 14.51 -26.73
C TRP A 541 5.53 15.62 -26.30
N ARG A 542 5.35 16.65 -27.13
CA ARG A 542 4.44 17.77 -26.84
C ARG A 542 2.99 17.29 -26.68
N ILE A 543 2.52 16.47 -27.61
CA ILE A 543 1.16 15.88 -27.57
C ILE A 543 1.01 15.02 -26.31
N SER A 544 1.99 14.16 -26.02
CA SER A 544 1.93 13.29 -24.84
C SER A 544 1.90 14.08 -23.53
N CYS A 545 2.72 15.14 -23.41
CA CYS A 545 2.67 16.02 -22.24
C CYS A 545 1.36 16.81 -22.14
N ALA A 546 0.77 17.21 -23.29
CA ALA A 546 -0.52 17.88 -23.31
C ALA A 546 -1.66 16.95 -22.87
N VAL A 547 -1.64 15.67 -23.27
CA VAL A 547 -2.60 14.65 -22.79
C VAL A 547 -2.50 14.46 -21.28
N VAL A 548 -1.27 14.32 -20.76
CA VAL A 548 -1.02 14.20 -19.31
C VAL A 548 -1.47 15.46 -18.56
N MET A 549 -1.15 16.65 -19.07
CA MET A 549 -1.59 17.92 -18.49
C MET A 549 -3.12 18.03 -18.49
N GLY A 550 -3.78 17.70 -19.60
CA GLY A 550 -5.23 17.74 -19.69
C GLY A 550 -5.91 16.81 -18.69
N ALA A 551 -5.41 15.57 -18.56
CA ALA A 551 -5.91 14.63 -17.55
C ALA A 551 -5.68 15.17 -16.13
N LEU A 552 -4.50 15.76 -15.86
CA LEU A 552 -4.15 16.36 -14.58
C LEU A 552 -5.08 17.52 -14.22
N LEU A 553 -5.39 18.42 -15.16
CA LEU A 553 -6.33 19.54 -14.95
C LEU A 553 -7.74 19.01 -14.62
N LEU A 554 -8.20 17.97 -15.32
CA LEU A 554 -9.49 17.35 -15.08
C LEU A 554 -9.61 16.60 -13.75
N THR A 555 -8.50 16.36 -13.03
CA THR A 555 -8.59 15.85 -11.65
C THR A 555 -9.16 16.88 -10.67
N PHE A 556 -9.08 18.18 -11.02
CA PHE A 556 -9.41 19.32 -10.16
C PHE A 556 -8.83 19.19 -8.75
N SER A 557 -7.61 18.63 -8.63
CA SER A 557 -6.91 18.50 -7.36
C SER A 557 -6.32 19.86 -6.94
N ARG A 558 -6.79 20.40 -5.81
CA ARG A 558 -6.29 21.66 -5.24
C ARG A 558 -4.79 21.58 -4.94
N GLY A 559 -4.34 20.44 -4.39
CA GLY A 559 -2.93 20.20 -4.08
C GLY A 559 -2.04 20.16 -5.33
N ALA A 560 -2.51 19.53 -6.40
CA ALA A 560 -1.74 19.49 -7.65
C ALA A 560 -1.64 20.87 -8.30
N LEU A 561 -2.77 21.57 -8.43
CA LEU A 561 -2.84 22.83 -9.18
C LEU A 561 -2.24 24.01 -8.40
N LEU A 562 -2.54 24.16 -7.12
CA LEU A 562 -2.12 25.34 -6.35
C LEU A 562 -0.74 25.19 -5.68
N ILE A 563 -0.24 23.96 -5.54
CA ILE A 563 0.99 23.70 -4.79
C ILE A 563 2.01 22.96 -5.65
N ALA A 564 1.65 21.78 -6.18
CA ALA A 564 2.60 20.89 -6.84
C ALA A 564 3.13 21.44 -8.18
N LEU A 565 2.23 21.84 -9.09
CA LEU A 565 2.60 22.39 -10.39
C LEU A 565 3.40 23.70 -10.26
N PRO A 566 2.99 24.69 -9.45
CA PRO A 566 3.79 25.86 -9.13
C PRO A 566 5.20 25.53 -8.62
N ALA A 567 5.32 24.64 -7.63
CA ALA A 567 6.61 24.32 -7.03
C ALA A 567 7.53 23.54 -7.98
N GLY A 568 6.99 22.57 -8.71
CA GLY A 568 7.73 21.83 -9.73
C GLY A 568 8.18 22.75 -10.88
N ALA A 569 7.32 23.68 -11.33
CA ALA A 569 7.66 24.67 -12.35
C ALA A 569 8.74 25.62 -11.86
N LEU A 570 8.64 26.13 -10.63
CA LEU A 570 9.65 26.97 -10.00
C LEU A 570 11.02 26.29 -10.02
N LEU A 571 11.11 25.04 -9.54
CA LEU A 571 12.35 24.26 -9.57
C LEU A 571 12.85 24.10 -11.00
N PHE A 572 11.96 23.75 -11.93
CA PHE A 572 12.30 23.55 -13.32
C PHE A 572 12.93 24.80 -13.95
N PHE A 573 12.37 25.99 -13.69
CA PHE A 573 12.91 27.27 -14.19
C PHE A 573 14.23 27.67 -13.53
N LEU A 574 14.35 27.48 -12.21
CA LEU A 574 15.57 27.82 -11.47
C LEU A 574 16.76 26.97 -11.92
N TYR A 575 16.55 25.67 -12.12
CA TYR A 575 17.62 24.71 -12.44
C TYR A 575 17.70 24.32 -13.92
N ALA A 576 16.91 24.96 -14.80
CA ALA A 576 16.99 24.76 -16.25
C ALA A 576 18.43 25.01 -16.76
N PRO A 577 19.04 24.06 -17.50
CA PRO A 577 20.34 24.26 -18.13
C PRO A 577 20.33 25.43 -19.13
N THR A 578 21.39 26.24 -19.16
CA THR A 578 21.56 27.30 -20.19
C THR A 578 22.52 26.88 -21.29
N ARG A 579 22.38 27.47 -22.48
CA ARG A 579 23.43 27.51 -23.51
C ARG A 579 24.04 28.92 -23.47
N GLY A 580 25.34 29.09 -23.17
CA GLY A 580 26.02 30.41 -23.24
C GLY A 580 25.94 31.01 -24.66
N ARG A 581 26.00 32.31 -24.95
CA ARG A 581 26.27 33.57 -24.24
C ARG A 581 24.99 34.44 -24.25
N ILE A 582 24.46 34.83 -23.09
CA ILE A 582 23.53 35.97 -23.00
C ILE A 582 24.16 36.99 -22.06
N THR A 583 25.00 37.84 -22.65
CA THR A 583 25.49 39.09 -22.07
C THR A 583 24.47 40.19 -22.39
N PHE A 584 23.84 40.76 -21.37
CA PHE A 584 23.68 42.21 -21.18
C PHE A 584 22.95 42.48 -19.85
N TRP A 585 23.63 43.19 -18.93
CA TRP A 585 23.13 43.99 -17.79
C TRP A 585 22.02 43.40 -16.89
N ALA A 586 22.48 42.71 -15.84
CA ALA A 586 21.85 42.28 -14.57
C ALA A 586 22.41 40.88 -14.23
N PRO A 587 22.78 40.57 -12.96
CA PRO A 587 23.24 39.23 -12.58
C PRO A 587 22.21 38.19 -13.03
N GLN A 588 22.63 37.24 -13.88
CA GLN A 588 21.74 36.31 -14.60
C GLN A 588 20.79 35.53 -13.67
N TRP A 589 21.23 35.31 -12.43
CA TRP A 589 20.43 34.73 -11.35
C TRP A 589 19.18 35.56 -11.03
N GLN A 590 19.29 36.87 -10.81
CA GLN A 590 18.15 37.71 -10.43
C GLN A 590 17.04 37.72 -11.49
N ARG A 591 17.37 37.71 -12.80
CA ARG A 591 16.36 37.68 -13.87
C ARG A 591 15.60 36.35 -13.97
N ARG A 592 16.30 35.23 -13.79
CA ARG A 592 15.67 33.89 -13.78
C ARG A 592 14.65 33.76 -12.66
N HIS A 593 14.97 34.29 -11.48
CA HIS A 593 14.05 34.32 -10.35
C HIS A 593 12.80 35.14 -10.69
N TRP A 594 12.95 36.34 -11.27
CA TRP A 594 11.80 37.15 -11.67
C TRP A 594 10.93 36.47 -12.73
N TYR A 595 11.50 35.85 -13.77
CA TYR A 595 10.70 35.11 -14.75
C TYR A 595 9.98 33.92 -14.13
N ALA A 596 10.64 33.18 -13.24
CA ALA A 596 10.03 32.05 -12.55
C ALA A 596 8.88 32.53 -11.65
N VAL A 597 9.10 33.59 -10.86
CA VAL A 597 8.07 34.19 -10.00
C VAL A 597 6.90 34.71 -10.81
N THR A 598 7.12 35.43 -11.91
CA THR A 598 6.04 35.94 -12.77
C THR A 598 5.26 34.79 -13.41
N PHE A 599 5.94 33.77 -13.93
CA PHE A 599 5.28 32.61 -14.52
C PHE A 599 4.45 31.85 -13.49
N VAL A 600 5.02 31.58 -12.32
CA VAL A 600 4.33 30.91 -11.21
C VAL A 600 3.14 31.74 -10.73
N GLY A 601 3.29 33.06 -10.61
CA GLY A 601 2.20 33.97 -10.25
C GLY A 601 1.05 33.93 -11.25
N ALA A 602 1.35 34.00 -12.55
CA ALA A 602 0.34 33.87 -13.61
C ALA A 602 -0.35 32.50 -13.59
N LEU A 603 0.42 31.43 -13.35
CA LEU A 603 -0.09 30.07 -13.23
C LEU A 603 -1.05 29.92 -12.03
N LEU A 604 -0.68 30.47 -10.87
CA LEU A 604 -1.50 30.49 -9.67
C LEU A 604 -2.82 31.26 -9.89
N ILE A 605 -2.77 32.42 -10.55
CA ILE A 605 -3.96 33.19 -10.90
C ILE A 605 -4.88 32.36 -11.82
N PHE A 606 -4.33 31.73 -12.86
CA PHE A 606 -5.10 30.87 -13.76
C PHE A 606 -5.75 29.70 -13.02
N PHE A 607 -5.01 29.01 -12.15
CA PHE A 607 -5.56 27.88 -11.40
C PHE A 607 -6.57 28.29 -10.35
N PHE A 608 -6.37 29.43 -9.68
CA PHE A 608 -7.34 30.00 -8.76
C PHE A 608 -8.67 30.25 -9.48
N TRP A 609 -8.62 30.83 -10.68
CA TRP A 609 -9.80 30.99 -11.53
C TRP A 609 -10.43 29.65 -11.94
N LEU A 610 -9.61 28.68 -12.35
CA LEU A 610 -10.07 27.35 -12.81
C LEU A 610 -10.83 26.56 -11.73
N ILE A 611 -10.48 26.75 -10.45
CA ILE A 611 -11.06 25.98 -9.33
C ILE A 611 -11.84 26.86 -8.35
N ALA A 612 -12.22 28.07 -8.73
CA ALA A 612 -12.85 29.06 -7.86
C ALA A 612 -14.04 28.48 -7.07
N ASP A 613 -14.92 27.71 -7.73
CA ASP A 613 -16.09 27.08 -7.11
C ASP A 613 -15.73 26.05 -6.04
N ARG A 614 -14.55 25.42 -6.12
CA ARG A 614 -14.08 24.48 -5.09
C ARG A 614 -13.41 25.19 -3.91
N LEU A 615 -12.95 26.43 -4.08
CA LEU A 615 -12.27 27.18 -3.02
C LEU A 615 -13.23 27.75 -1.97
N THR A 616 -14.52 27.82 -2.29
CA THR A 616 -15.55 28.28 -1.35
C THR A 616 -15.87 27.23 -0.27
N ASN A 617 -15.65 25.93 -0.55
CA ASN A 617 -15.89 24.86 0.42
C ASN A 617 -14.65 24.61 1.32
N SER A 618 -14.76 25.08 2.58
CA SER A 618 -13.72 24.98 3.60
C SER A 618 -13.80 23.74 4.50
N ASP A 619 -14.86 22.93 4.42
CA ASP A 619 -15.10 21.79 5.32
C ASP A 619 -13.97 20.76 5.22
N SER A 620 -13.55 20.46 4.00
CA SER A 620 -12.42 19.56 3.72
C SER A 620 -11.09 20.03 4.31
N VAL A 621 -10.91 21.33 4.52
CA VAL A 621 -9.71 21.90 5.14
C VAL A 621 -9.81 21.77 6.66
N MET A 622 -10.97 22.06 7.25
CA MET A 622 -11.18 21.95 8.69
C MET A 622 -11.04 20.50 9.18
N GLN A 623 -11.63 19.54 8.46
CA GLN A 623 -11.50 18.11 8.77
C GLN A 623 -10.04 17.64 8.79
N ARG A 624 -9.17 18.22 7.94
CA ARG A 624 -7.73 17.91 7.94
C ARG A 624 -7.02 18.44 9.17
N PHE A 625 -7.36 19.63 9.66
CA PHE A 625 -6.76 20.14 10.89
C PHE A 625 -7.13 19.26 12.09
N GLU A 626 -8.38 18.81 12.18
CA GLU A 626 -8.79 17.88 13.23
C GLU A 626 -8.09 16.52 13.10
N SER A 627 -7.99 15.96 11.89
CA SER A 627 -7.24 14.72 11.68
C SER A 627 -5.76 14.88 12.01
N TRP A 628 -5.14 16.02 11.73
CA TRP A 628 -3.75 16.30 12.09
C TRP A 628 -3.51 16.34 13.61
N ARG A 629 -4.46 16.89 14.38
CA ARG A 629 -4.40 16.86 15.86
C ARG A 629 -4.49 15.42 16.38
N VAL A 630 -5.34 14.60 15.78
CA VAL A 630 -5.46 13.17 16.10
C VAL A 630 -4.16 12.44 15.79
N VAL A 631 -3.59 12.66 14.60
CA VAL A 631 -2.34 12.01 14.17
C VAL A 631 -1.16 12.46 15.03
N TRP A 632 -1.17 13.70 15.52
CA TRP A 632 -0.18 14.18 16.48
C TRP A 632 -0.21 13.38 17.79
N ARG A 633 -1.42 13.06 18.31
CA ARG A 633 -1.56 12.18 19.49
C ARG A 633 -0.97 10.80 19.19
N LEU A 634 -1.28 10.21 18.03
CA LEU A 634 -0.70 8.94 17.60
C LEU A 634 0.83 8.99 17.52
N TRP A 635 1.42 10.04 16.96
CA TRP A 635 2.89 10.14 16.91
C TRP A 635 3.51 10.29 18.31
N ARG A 636 2.84 10.99 19.23
CA ARG A 636 3.33 11.15 20.61
C ARG A 636 3.49 9.82 21.34
N ASP A 637 2.66 8.84 21.01
CA ASP A 637 2.71 7.50 21.61
C ASP A 637 3.74 6.59 20.92
N TYR A 638 4.09 6.87 19.65
CA TYR A 638 5.10 6.16 18.88
C TYR A 638 6.23 7.08 18.34
N PRO A 639 6.96 7.81 19.20
CA PRO A 639 7.78 8.93 18.77
C PRO A 639 9.01 8.54 17.93
N LEU A 640 9.65 7.40 18.26
CA LEU A 640 10.93 7.01 17.65
C LEU A 640 10.79 6.34 16.28
N LEU A 641 9.94 5.32 16.20
CA LEU A 641 9.83 4.42 15.05
C LEU A 641 8.45 4.44 14.39
N GLY A 642 7.50 5.22 14.91
CA GLY A 642 6.12 5.24 14.39
C GLY A 642 5.42 3.90 14.52
N VAL A 643 4.28 3.76 13.85
CA VAL A 643 3.46 2.53 13.84
C VAL A 643 3.89 1.53 12.76
N GLY A 644 4.94 1.85 12.01
CA GLY A 644 5.46 1.07 10.91
C GLY A 644 4.66 1.20 9.60
N PRO A 645 5.23 0.71 8.49
CA PRO A 645 4.57 0.74 7.19
C PRO A 645 3.27 -0.08 7.22
N GLY A 646 2.19 0.46 6.65
CA GLY A 646 0.86 -0.15 6.69
C GLY A 646 0.14 -0.10 8.06
N GLY A 647 0.83 0.30 9.14
CA GLY A 647 0.27 0.36 10.49
C GLY A 647 -0.70 1.53 10.71
N PHE A 648 -0.56 2.63 9.96
CA PHE A 648 -1.37 3.85 10.15
C PHE A 648 -2.87 3.56 10.11
N PHE A 649 -3.35 2.88 9.07
CA PHE A 649 -4.77 2.54 8.90
C PHE A 649 -5.35 1.73 10.06
N TRP A 650 -4.50 0.94 10.71
CA TRP A 650 -4.86 0.08 11.82
C TRP A 650 -4.74 0.80 13.17
N ARG A 651 -3.81 1.73 13.35
CA ARG A 651 -3.65 2.43 14.64
C ARG A 651 -4.43 3.74 14.75
N TYR A 652 -4.66 4.43 13.64
CA TYR A 652 -5.37 5.71 13.59
C TYR A 652 -6.79 5.69 14.21
N PRO A 653 -7.64 4.66 13.99
CA PRO A 653 -9.01 4.65 14.49
C PRO A 653 -9.16 4.80 16.01
N ALA A 654 -8.21 4.27 16.80
CA ALA A 654 -8.21 4.37 18.25
C ALA A 654 -8.27 5.83 18.75
N TYR A 655 -7.70 6.75 17.99
CA TYR A 655 -7.64 8.16 18.34
C TYR A 655 -8.86 8.98 17.85
N THR A 656 -9.83 8.33 17.19
CA THR A 656 -11.00 8.96 16.57
C THR A 656 -12.33 8.65 17.26
N LEU A 657 -12.36 7.73 18.22
CA LEU A 657 -13.60 7.28 18.85
C LEU A 657 -14.43 8.42 19.45
N GLU A 658 -13.76 9.39 20.08
CA GLU A 658 -14.39 10.58 20.66
C GLU A 658 -14.88 11.60 19.62
N ASN A 659 -14.38 11.55 18.38
CA ASN A 659 -14.68 12.55 17.35
C ASN A 659 -15.49 11.95 16.19
N GLY A 660 -16.81 12.07 16.35
CA GLY A 660 -17.88 11.77 15.39
C GLY A 660 -17.54 11.97 13.91
N ALA A 661 -16.93 13.12 13.61
CA ALA A 661 -16.85 13.70 12.28
C ALA A 661 -15.61 13.29 11.48
N LEU A 662 -14.66 12.56 12.10
CA LEU A 662 -13.46 12.13 11.41
C LEU A 662 -13.67 10.80 10.70
N ASP A 663 -13.19 10.72 9.45
CA ASP A 663 -13.15 9.47 8.69
C ASP A 663 -12.19 8.47 9.38
N PRO A 664 -12.68 7.34 9.91
CA PRO A 664 -11.83 6.33 10.57
C PRO A 664 -11.04 5.46 9.59
N ASN A 665 -11.30 5.58 8.29
CA ASN A 665 -10.70 4.78 7.22
C ASN A 665 -9.61 5.54 6.45
N LEU A 666 -9.08 6.64 7.03
CA LEU A 666 -7.95 7.36 6.46
C LEU A 666 -6.73 6.43 6.28
N ARG A 667 -6.18 6.42 5.06
CA ARG A 667 -5.00 5.62 4.71
C ARG A 667 -3.68 6.32 5.03
N HIS A 668 -3.72 7.64 5.16
CA HIS A 668 -2.58 8.49 5.48
C HIS A 668 -3.06 9.86 5.97
N PRO A 669 -2.24 10.62 6.72
CA PRO A 669 -2.67 11.84 7.40
C PRO A 669 -2.83 13.07 6.48
N HIS A 670 -2.66 12.94 5.17
CA HIS A 670 -2.71 14.05 4.21
C HIS A 670 -1.73 15.20 4.52
N ASN A 671 -0.59 14.88 5.13
CA ASN A 671 0.52 15.79 5.37
C ASN A 671 1.80 14.97 5.46
N VAL A 672 2.78 15.28 4.62
CA VAL A 672 4.01 14.46 4.50
C VAL A 672 4.81 14.39 5.80
N TRP A 673 4.80 15.43 6.63
CA TRP A 673 5.55 15.39 7.89
C TRP A 673 4.87 14.46 8.88
N LEU A 674 3.55 14.57 9.01
CA LEU A 674 2.76 13.65 9.83
C LEU A 674 2.76 12.23 9.26
N GLU A 675 2.81 12.06 7.93
CA GLU A 675 2.93 10.76 7.27
C GLU A 675 4.19 10.05 7.73
N PHE A 676 5.33 10.75 7.69
CA PHE A 676 6.60 10.19 8.11
C PHE A 676 6.71 10.03 9.63
N ALA A 677 6.17 10.99 10.39
CA ALA A 677 6.14 10.95 11.85
C ALA A 677 5.30 9.77 12.36
N ALA A 678 4.06 9.62 11.87
CA ALA A 678 3.17 8.55 12.28
C ALA A 678 3.70 7.18 11.86
N SER A 679 4.21 7.03 10.63
CA SER A 679 4.60 5.71 10.11
C SER A 679 6.00 5.28 10.53
N TRP A 680 6.95 6.20 10.68
CA TRP A 680 8.37 5.89 10.92
C TRP A 680 9.02 6.73 12.04
N GLY A 681 8.24 7.54 12.76
CA GLY A 681 8.72 8.36 13.88
C GLY A 681 9.73 9.43 13.47
N VAL A 682 10.53 9.87 14.45
CA VAL A 682 11.60 10.85 14.24
C VAL A 682 12.65 10.34 13.24
N MET A 683 12.86 9.02 13.16
CA MET A 683 13.77 8.41 12.18
C MET A 683 13.28 8.64 10.74
N GLY A 684 11.97 8.51 10.51
CA GLY A 684 11.34 8.87 9.24
C GLY A 684 11.51 10.33 8.87
N ILE A 685 11.26 11.24 9.81
CA ILE A 685 11.46 12.69 9.59
C ILE A 685 12.92 12.98 9.24
N GLY A 686 13.87 12.41 10.00
CA GLY A 686 15.30 12.55 9.75
C GLY A 686 15.69 12.05 8.36
N TRP A 687 15.11 10.91 7.93
CA TRP A 687 15.29 10.38 6.59
C TRP A 687 14.77 11.35 5.51
N LEU A 688 13.58 11.92 5.70
CA LEU A 688 12.98 12.87 4.75
C LEU A 688 13.80 14.16 4.64
N LEU A 689 14.29 14.68 5.76
CA LEU A 689 15.20 15.83 5.79
C LEU A 689 16.51 15.53 5.06
N ALA A 690 17.09 14.34 5.28
CA ALA A 690 18.29 13.89 4.58
C ALA A 690 18.05 13.76 3.07
N LEU A 691 16.90 13.22 2.66
CA LEU A 691 16.49 13.18 1.25
C LEU A 691 16.45 14.59 0.65
N CYS A 692 15.74 15.53 1.30
CA CYS A 692 15.61 16.91 0.82
C CYS A 692 16.98 17.58 0.67
N TRP A 693 17.86 17.41 1.67
CA TRP A 693 19.22 17.95 1.63
C TRP A 693 20.07 17.33 0.50
N LEU A 694 19.97 16.02 0.28
CA LEU A 694 20.71 15.34 -0.79
C LEU A 694 20.23 15.78 -2.19
N LEU A 695 18.93 15.93 -2.39
CA LEU A 695 18.35 16.43 -3.64
C LEU A 695 18.79 17.87 -3.92
N TRP A 696 18.71 18.74 -2.90
CA TRP A 696 19.19 20.12 -2.98
C TRP A 696 20.67 20.20 -3.35
N ARG A 697 21.52 19.42 -2.66
CA ARG A 697 22.97 19.34 -2.94
C ARG A 697 23.25 18.85 -4.35
N GLN A 698 22.47 17.91 -4.86
CA GLN A 698 22.63 17.37 -6.21
C GLN A 698 22.25 18.41 -7.27
N LEU A 699 21.15 19.14 -7.09
CA LEU A 699 20.71 20.20 -8.00
C LEU A 699 21.71 21.36 -8.08
N HIS A 700 22.21 21.85 -6.94
CA HIS A 700 23.21 22.92 -6.94
C HIS A 700 24.52 22.51 -7.60
N ARG A 701 24.92 21.24 -7.50
CA ARG A 701 26.08 20.75 -8.26
C ARG A 701 25.84 20.83 -9.76
N LEU A 702 24.64 20.53 -10.25
CA LEU A 702 24.34 20.60 -11.68
C LEU A 702 24.39 22.03 -12.19
N GLU A 703 23.84 22.97 -11.43
CA GLU A 703 23.83 24.39 -11.77
C GLU A 703 25.24 24.97 -11.95
N LEU A 704 26.15 24.68 -11.01
CA LEU A 704 27.55 25.11 -11.07
C LEU A 704 28.29 24.60 -12.32
N HIS A 705 27.81 23.52 -12.96
CA HIS A 705 28.45 22.87 -14.10
C HIS A 705 27.66 22.99 -15.41
N ALA A 706 26.50 23.65 -15.39
CA ALA A 706 25.59 23.75 -16.54
C ALA A 706 26.01 24.82 -17.57
N ASP A 707 27.11 25.55 -17.37
CA ASP A 707 27.70 26.42 -18.40
C ASP A 707 28.45 25.57 -19.44
N ILE A 708 27.68 24.77 -20.18
CA ILE A 708 28.20 23.80 -21.13
C ILE A 708 28.22 24.46 -22.52
N ASN A 709 29.43 24.72 -23.02
CA ASN A 709 29.63 25.10 -24.42
C ASN A 709 29.09 24.00 -25.37
N ALA A 710 27.94 24.27 -26.00
CA ALA A 710 27.16 23.31 -26.79
C ALA A 710 27.73 23.09 -28.22
N LYS A 711 29.03 22.76 -28.33
CA LYS A 711 29.71 22.56 -29.62
C LYS A 711 29.93 21.08 -30.01
N SER A 712 29.80 20.11 -29.10
CA SER A 712 30.10 18.69 -29.39
C SER A 712 28.92 17.75 -29.11
N ALA A 713 28.90 16.59 -29.78
CA ALA A 713 27.88 15.56 -29.55
C ALA A 713 27.85 15.08 -28.09
N THR A 714 29.01 15.07 -27.41
CA THR A 714 29.13 14.74 -25.99
C THR A 714 28.50 15.80 -25.10
N SER A 715 28.62 17.09 -25.43
CA SER A 715 27.94 18.14 -24.67
C SER A 715 26.42 18.12 -24.85
N LEU A 716 25.91 17.78 -26.05
CA LEU A 716 24.47 17.60 -26.28
C LEU A 716 23.88 16.43 -25.47
N ARG A 717 24.59 15.30 -25.38
CA ARG A 717 24.17 14.17 -24.54
C ARG A 717 24.16 14.50 -23.06
N THR A 718 25.16 15.26 -22.60
CA THR A 718 25.24 15.72 -21.20
C THR A 718 24.07 16.64 -20.89
N LEU A 719 23.77 17.59 -21.79
CA LEU A 719 22.65 18.51 -21.64
C LEU A 719 21.29 17.79 -21.62
N ALA A 720 21.12 16.75 -22.44
CA ALA A 720 19.92 15.90 -22.42
C ALA A 720 19.74 15.15 -21.09
N ILE A 721 20.83 14.72 -20.45
CA ILE A 721 20.80 14.10 -19.12
C ILE A 721 20.48 15.14 -18.04
N CYS A 722 21.03 16.36 -18.13
CA CYS A 722 20.68 17.45 -17.21
C CYS A 722 19.17 17.75 -17.24
N TRP A 723 18.56 17.84 -18.43
CA TRP A 723 17.11 18.02 -18.56
C TRP A 723 16.31 16.86 -17.93
N LEU A 724 16.77 15.62 -18.09
CA LEU A 724 16.16 14.47 -17.41
C LEU A 724 16.24 14.59 -15.88
N ILE A 725 17.41 14.97 -15.35
CA ILE A 725 17.61 15.16 -13.90
C ILE A 725 16.70 16.29 -13.37
N VAL A 726 16.64 17.42 -14.07
CA VAL A 726 15.78 18.55 -13.69
C VAL A 726 14.31 18.13 -13.73
N GLY A 727 13.86 17.42 -14.77
CA GLY A 727 12.49 16.92 -14.85
C GLY A 727 12.13 15.93 -13.75
N MET A 728 13.02 14.99 -13.42
CA MET A 728 12.80 14.06 -12.30
C MET A 728 12.78 14.76 -10.95
N SER A 729 13.69 15.72 -10.74
CA SER A 729 13.76 16.47 -9.49
C SER A 729 12.55 17.39 -9.33
N ALA A 730 12.08 18.02 -10.41
CA ALA A 730 10.85 18.80 -10.42
C ALA A 730 9.63 17.92 -10.12
N GLY A 731 9.58 16.70 -10.64
CA GLY A 731 8.54 15.72 -10.30
C GLY A 731 8.56 15.32 -8.82
N LEU A 732 9.75 15.03 -8.26
CA LEU A 732 9.91 14.72 -6.83
C LEU A 732 9.47 15.89 -5.94
N VAL A 733 9.84 17.13 -6.30
CA VAL A 733 9.46 18.32 -5.53
C VAL A 733 7.99 18.64 -5.68
N ALA A 734 7.41 18.55 -6.89
CA ALA A 734 5.97 18.67 -7.07
C ALA A 734 5.23 17.69 -6.16
N GLY A 735 5.68 16.44 -6.15
CA GLY A 735 5.16 15.40 -5.30
C GLY A 735 5.27 15.66 -3.80
N LEU A 736 6.43 16.13 -3.34
CA LEU A 736 6.68 16.50 -1.93
C LEU A 736 5.78 17.68 -1.50
N MET A 737 5.54 18.61 -2.41
CA MET A 737 4.74 19.80 -2.17
C MET A 737 3.24 19.46 -2.19
N HIS A 738 2.77 18.60 -3.10
CA HIS A 738 1.42 18.03 -3.02
C HIS A 738 1.23 17.25 -1.72
N GLY A 739 2.25 16.49 -1.29
CA GLY A 739 2.26 15.75 -0.03
C GLY A 739 2.05 16.61 1.22
N GLN A 740 2.21 17.94 1.17
CA GLN A 740 1.84 18.81 2.31
C GLN A 740 0.33 18.75 2.62
N VAL A 741 -0.48 18.36 1.64
CA VAL A 741 -1.93 18.32 1.70
C VAL A 741 -2.49 16.97 1.20
N ASP A 742 -1.63 15.97 1.02
CA ASP A 742 -2.00 14.61 0.61
C ASP A 742 -0.86 13.61 0.96
N ALA A 743 -0.55 12.62 0.13
CA ALA A 743 0.51 11.63 0.36
C ALA A 743 1.79 11.84 -0.48
N PHE A 744 2.94 11.44 0.06
CA PHE A 744 4.22 11.42 -0.65
C PHE A 744 4.79 10.02 -0.90
N MET A 745 4.81 9.16 0.13
CA MET A 745 5.35 7.79 0.11
C MET A 745 4.34 6.74 0.59
N ALA A 746 3.23 7.14 1.21
CA ALA A 746 2.25 6.22 1.79
C ALA A 746 1.58 5.28 0.76
N LEU A 747 1.54 5.69 -0.52
CA LEU A 747 0.94 4.91 -1.60
C LEU A 747 2.02 4.19 -2.42
N ALA A 748 1.78 2.91 -2.67
CA ALA A 748 2.71 1.93 -3.25
C ALA A 748 3.35 2.33 -4.59
N ASP A 749 2.55 2.89 -5.50
CA ASP A 749 2.97 3.38 -6.81
C ASP A 749 3.77 4.69 -6.72
N LEU A 750 3.38 5.60 -5.81
CA LEU A 750 4.13 6.83 -5.54
C LEU A 750 5.49 6.52 -4.92
N ALA A 751 5.54 5.57 -3.97
CA ALA A 751 6.80 5.09 -3.39
C ALA A 751 7.72 4.51 -4.48
N GLY A 752 7.17 3.63 -5.33
CA GLY A 752 7.90 3.09 -6.47
C GLY A 752 8.41 4.16 -7.43
N TRP A 753 7.62 5.20 -7.71
CA TRP A 753 7.98 6.28 -8.62
C TRP A 753 9.14 7.10 -8.03
N ASN A 754 9.03 7.46 -6.75
CA ASN A 754 10.04 8.21 -6.03
C ASN A 754 11.38 7.45 -6.04
N TRP A 755 11.37 6.16 -5.70
CA TRP A 755 12.60 5.34 -5.69
C TRP A 755 13.21 5.13 -7.07
N LEU A 756 12.39 4.98 -8.13
CA LEU A 756 12.86 4.96 -9.52
C LEU A 756 13.57 6.26 -9.89
N ALA A 757 12.99 7.42 -9.53
CA ALA A 757 13.60 8.71 -9.76
C ALA A 757 14.92 8.85 -8.99
N LEU A 758 14.95 8.50 -7.70
CA LEU A 758 16.17 8.53 -6.89
C LEU A 758 17.27 7.60 -7.43
N ALA A 759 16.91 6.44 -7.98
CA ALA A 759 17.87 5.52 -8.56
C ALA A 759 18.51 6.07 -9.84
N ILE A 760 17.72 6.72 -10.69
CA ILE A 760 18.23 7.41 -11.87
C ILE A 760 19.13 8.56 -11.45
N LEU A 761 18.70 9.40 -10.50
CA LEU A 761 19.51 10.49 -9.95
C LEU A 761 20.85 10.01 -9.35
N ALA A 762 20.85 8.91 -8.60
CA ALA A 762 22.07 8.32 -8.04
C ALA A 762 23.05 7.81 -9.12
N THR A 763 22.53 7.44 -10.29
CA THR A 763 23.32 6.81 -11.38
C THR A 763 23.70 7.81 -12.48
N SER A 764 22.95 8.89 -12.64
CA SER A 764 23.18 9.95 -13.63
C SER A 764 24.13 11.05 -13.14
N SER A 765 24.59 11.02 -11.88
CA SER A 765 25.48 12.04 -11.32
C SER A 765 26.82 12.10 -12.08
N PRO A 766 27.19 13.26 -12.68
CA PRO A 766 28.47 13.41 -13.39
C PRO A 766 29.65 13.11 -12.46
N ARG A 767 30.60 12.28 -12.91
CA ARG A 767 31.81 12.02 -12.11
C ARG A 767 32.69 13.26 -12.07
N ALA A 768 33.20 13.60 -10.90
CA ALA A 768 34.25 14.61 -10.75
C ALA A 768 35.48 14.34 -11.65
N SER A 769 35.81 13.06 -11.90
CA SER A 769 36.89 12.67 -12.80
C SER A 769 36.63 12.96 -14.29
N ASP A 770 35.36 12.94 -14.72
CA ASP A 770 34.99 13.22 -16.11
C ASP A 770 34.91 14.74 -16.36
N LEU A 771 34.91 15.54 -15.29
CA LEU A 771 34.90 17.01 -15.31
C LEU A 771 36.31 17.61 -15.25
N HIS A 772 37.28 16.95 -14.60
CA HIS A 772 38.66 17.45 -14.48
C HIS A 772 39.53 17.30 -15.75
N LEU A 773 39.14 16.46 -16.71
CA LEU A 773 39.88 16.30 -17.97
C LEU A 773 39.77 17.52 -18.92
N ARG A 774 39.09 18.61 -18.51
CA ARG A 774 39.01 19.85 -19.31
C ARG A 774 39.94 20.98 -18.86
N ASN A 775 40.59 20.87 -17.70
CA ASN A 775 41.49 21.93 -17.22
C ASN A 775 42.98 21.65 -17.50
N VAL A 776 43.35 20.49 -18.04
CA VAL A 776 44.77 20.14 -18.28
C VAL A 776 45.25 20.48 -19.70
N ASP A 777 44.35 20.69 -20.67
CA ASP A 777 44.75 20.93 -22.07
C ASP A 777 44.93 22.42 -22.44
N ASN A 778 44.73 23.36 -21.50
CA ASN A 778 44.90 24.79 -21.76
C ASN A 778 46.26 25.37 -21.32
N THR A 779 47.18 24.54 -20.81
CA THR A 779 48.53 24.98 -20.38
C THR A 779 49.68 24.41 -21.21
N ALA A 780 49.42 23.67 -22.28
CA ALA A 780 50.46 23.11 -23.15
C ALA A 780 50.59 23.78 -24.53
N CYS A 781 49.99 24.97 -24.72
CA CYS A 781 50.18 25.76 -25.93
C CYS A 781 50.17 27.26 -25.58
N LYS A 782 51.27 27.72 -24.98
CA LYS A 782 51.71 29.11 -24.96
C LYS A 782 53.23 29.14 -24.99
#